data_AF-A0A1M6IEW2-F1
#
_entry.id   AF-A0A1M6IEW2-F1
#
_cell.length_a   1.000
_cell.length_b   1.000
_cell.length_c   1.000
_cell.angle_alpha   90.00
_cell.angle_beta   90.00
_cell.angle_gamma   90.00
#
_symmetry.space_group_name_H-M   'P 1'
#
loop_
_entity.id
_entity.type
_entity.pdbx_description
1 polymer ?
#
loop_
_entity_poly.entity_id
_entity_poly.type
_entity_poly.pdbx_seq_one_letter_code
_entity_poly.pdbx_strand_id
1 'polypeptide(L)'
;MTDDVLSTSFEPGQPVATSSSDGIRSRVTAGPENPFVGLPGLGSSGRQALSIEWDAPGARVASVLDGPIAIGPRSRLSYDLFFDGSVDDEAPASAHVALDLVFEDGSRLSKARPIDGHGVALTAVAQGTSRILLPRQWNQITCDLAAFAGRTVVAVIASVDAPTAGRAWVDDVSIAPLDPPGDPVDLVDTRRGSNSSPGLSRGNTFPAIAVPNGALLVSPMTRRALDWFYAWSQHNTASGYPAFEGIVLTNEPSPWMGDRNQLILTPTWGADAKPHTFTHADEEARPYRYAVRLDGGLRVDATPSRHGAIIRLTTPDVPGTLRIAHGVADGASRLRQRGDGLWVGWVDNGSGLSTGRSRLFVAIAFDAESTVDPDDPGSVRLDAAPGETVCARVGTSLISIDQAVHVLRDELDVDFDELQTAARSLWAARLDVLEVEGASREELVGIYSSLYRVNLYPNFSDEVADGRIVHASPVLPHLKDSDDEHTGAQLVTGRMSVNHGFWDTYRTVWPLYALAYPVEGAELADGFVSQFRTGGWIARWSSPGYADLMTGTSSDVAFADLDAKGAPLPDRFATYYAGLRNATAMPTEAGVGRKDLRWVFRGAPTPESHEPVSWAFEASLNDYALGLMAARLAGEADLESRAVRRLQDESAYLLGRSSAYANLYDTATGFFQSRHLDGSVRTPVDRYDPRVWGGDYTEANGWAFAFPAPHDVAGLAHLVGGREALRERLDLFFATPEDGDRPGTYPASMHEILEARLTRAGQFAVSNQPVHHIPFLYAFTSTPWRVGEVVHDALRRLFCGSEFGQGFPGDEDNGEMSAWYLFALSGLYPLQVGTPRYTLHAPYLPEMRWHLPDGDLVIRTEGSGGYVEAVTLDGTPVERTWLDHEELVGGRTLVFRLAETPSSWATGEAASAPSHTPWGETPRRWVDVGGEAKVTASHGLDPAPLVDDDPDGGVELPTGCTAEWRFDTQTRVEAYTLMGGPEPMTEAAWRLEALVDGAWAEIDRREGESTDWPGQLRPFVLDAAATVEAVRLTVARGPLWLAQVELLAMRGL
;
A
#
# COMPACT_ATOMS: atom_id res chain seq x y z
N MET A 1 36.42 -23.87 3.57
CA MET A 1 35.87 -23.14 4.72
C MET A 1 37.03 -22.36 5.30
N THR A 2 36.93 -21.03 5.35
CA THR A 2 37.74 -20.22 6.26
C THR A 2 37.41 -20.68 7.69
N ASP A 3 38.34 -20.57 8.64
CA ASP A 3 38.16 -21.06 10.02
C ASP A 3 37.05 -20.31 10.81
N ASP A 4 36.31 -19.41 10.15
CA ASP A 4 35.36 -18.45 10.74
C ASP A 4 33.89 -18.68 10.31
N VAL A 5 33.58 -19.70 9.50
CA VAL A 5 32.20 -19.99 9.04
C VAL A 5 31.88 -21.47 9.15
N LEU A 6 30.73 -21.77 9.77
CA LEU A 6 30.12 -23.10 9.82
C LEU A 6 28.74 -23.01 9.21
N SER A 7 28.50 -23.65 8.07
CA SER A 7 27.18 -23.65 7.42
C SER A 7 26.81 -25.01 6.81
N THR A 8 25.50 -25.29 6.73
CA THR A 8 24.94 -26.46 6.04
C THR A 8 23.49 -26.21 5.62
N SER A 9 23.13 -26.70 4.43
CA SER A 9 21.76 -26.88 3.95
C SER A 9 21.44 -28.38 3.83
N PHE A 10 22.25 -29.22 4.49
CA PHE A 10 22.15 -30.67 4.49
C PHE A 10 22.23 -31.36 3.11
N GLU A 11 22.75 -30.67 2.09
CA GLU A 11 22.98 -31.26 0.77
C GLU A 11 24.12 -32.29 0.79
N PRO A 12 24.19 -33.21 -0.19
CA PRO A 12 25.20 -34.26 -0.21
C PRO A 12 26.64 -33.71 -0.13
N GLY A 13 27.37 -34.12 0.91
CA GLY A 13 28.76 -33.71 1.14
C GLY A 13 28.93 -32.52 2.09
N GLN A 14 27.84 -31.89 2.54
CA GLN A 14 27.87 -30.86 3.58
C GLN A 14 27.93 -31.47 5.00
N PRO A 15 28.37 -30.70 6.01
CA PRO A 15 28.43 -31.17 7.40
C PRO A 15 27.03 -31.54 7.93
N VAL A 16 26.94 -32.67 8.65
CA VAL A 16 25.75 -33.08 9.39
C VAL A 16 26.12 -34.04 10.50
N ALA A 17 25.50 -33.89 11.66
CA ALA A 17 25.51 -34.86 12.74
C ALA A 17 24.09 -35.41 12.91
N THR A 18 23.86 -36.69 12.63
CA THR A 18 22.55 -37.33 12.88
C THR A 18 22.61 -38.18 14.14
N SER A 19 21.53 -38.19 14.90
CA SER A 19 21.45 -38.95 16.14
C SER A 19 20.11 -39.66 16.28
N SER A 20 20.14 -40.82 16.93
CA SER A 20 18.96 -41.58 17.32
C SER A 20 19.15 -42.01 18.75
N SER A 21 18.39 -41.45 19.68
CA SER A 21 18.39 -41.78 21.10
C SER A 21 16.95 -42.04 21.59
N ASP A 22 16.76 -42.49 22.83
CA ASP A 22 15.43 -42.85 23.34
C ASP A 22 14.45 -41.64 23.26
N GLY A 23 13.55 -41.72 22.28
CA GLY A 23 12.44 -40.79 22.07
C GLY A 23 12.72 -39.54 21.21
N ILE A 24 13.91 -39.40 20.60
CA ILE A 24 14.19 -38.35 19.61
C ILE A 24 15.15 -38.84 18.51
N ARG A 25 14.88 -38.43 17.27
CA ARG A 25 15.67 -38.77 16.09
C ARG A 25 15.86 -37.57 15.17
N SER A 26 17.10 -37.33 14.74
CA SER A 26 17.42 -36.43 13.62
C SER A 26 17.85 -37.22 12.39
N ARG A 27 17.32 -36.86 11.21
CA ARG A 27 17.68 -37.48 9.92
C ARG A 27 17.56 -36.48 8.78
N VAL A 28 18.49 -36.54 7.84
CA VAL A 28 18.36 -35.79 6.57
C VAL A 28 17.26 -36.45 5.74
N THR A 29 16.28 -35.66 5.33
CA THR A 29 15.17 -36.09 4.47
C THR A 29 15.02 -35.13 3.29
N ALA A 30 14.10 -35.44 2.39
CA ALA A 30 13.47 -34.40 1.59
C ALA A 30 12.81 -33.35 2.51
N GLY A 31 12.56 -32.17 1.99
CA GLY A 31 11.86 -31.13 2.72
C GLY A 31 10.39 -31.46 3.04
N PRO A 32 9.67 -30.53 3.67
CA PRO A 32 8.27 -30.71 4.07
C PRO A 32 7.31 -30.88 2.89
N GLU A 33 6.21 -31.60 3.09
CA GLU A 33 5.28 -31.99 2.01
C GLU A 33 4.17 -30.96 1.73
N ASN A 34 3.86 -30.06 2.68
CA ASN A 34 2.67 -29.20 2.61
C ASN A 34 2.93 -27.70 2.84
N PRO A 35 3.97 -27.08 2.22
CA PRO A 35 4.22 -25.65 2.40
C PRO A 35 3.09 -24.78 1.80
N PHE A 36 2.80 -23.63 2.43
CA PHE A 36 1.98 -22.57 1.82
C PHE A 36 2.76 -21.77 0.76
N VAL A 37 4.07 -21.61 0.97
CA VAL A 37 5.01 -20.96 0.05
C VAL A 37 6.21 -21.87 -0.16
N GLY A 38 6.56 -22.09 -1.44
CA GLY A 38 7.60 -23.02 -1.85
C GLY A 38 7.04 -24.34 -2.37
N LEU A 39 7.92 -25.22 -2.87
CA LEU A 39 7.49 -26.51 -3.42
C LEU A 39 7.55 -27.66 -2.39
N PRO A 40 6.59 -28.59 -2.41
CA PRO A 40 6.64 -29.82 -1.62
C PRO A 40 7.94 -30.61 -1.81
N GLY A 41 8.51 -31.10 -0.71
CA GLY A 41 9.66 -31.98 -0.70
C GLY A 41 11.02 -31.30 -0.85
N LEU A 42 11.09 -29.97 -0.79
CA LEU A 42 12.34 -29.19 -0.89
C LEU A 42 12.69 -28.49 0.43
N GLY A 43 13.99 -28.34 0.69
CA GLY A 43 14.50 -27.52 1.79
C GLY A 43 14.23 -26.03 1.54
N SER A 44 14.59 -25.18 2.50
CA SER A 44 14.52 -23.73 2.32
C SER A 44 15.54 -23.22 1.30
N SER A 45 16.69 -23.90 1.21
CA SER A 45 17.84 -23.49 0.38
C SER A 45 18.38 -24.64 -0.49
N GLY A 46 17.59 -25.70 -0.71
CA GLY A 46 18.01 -26.88 -1.48
C GLY A 46 16.95 -27.98 -1.58
N ARG A 47 17.40 -29.23 -1.76
CA ARG A 47 16.54 -30.42 -1.90
C ARG A 47 16.36 -31.18 -0.60
N GLN A 48 17.25 -30.96 0.36
CA GLN A 48 17.28 -31.68 1.62
C GLN A 48 17.06 -30.73 2.80
N ALA A 49 16.60 -31.30 3.91
CA ALA A 49 16.52 -30.62 5.20
C ALA A 49 16.72 -31.64 6.32
N LEU A 50 17.06 -31.20 7.52
CA LEU A 50 17.18 -32.06 8.69
C LEU A 50 15.83 -32.18 9.40
N SER A 51 15.20 -33.34 9.30
CA SER A 51 13.99 -33.66 10.07
C SER A 51 14.35 -34.06 11.51
N ILE A 52 13.64 -33.47 12.47
CA ILE A 52 13.72 -33.74 13.91
C ILE A 52 12.37 -34.30 14.37
N GLU A 53 12.37 -35.53 14.89
CA GLU A 53 11.17 -36.28 15.27
C GLU A 53 11.26 -36.72 16.72
N TRP A 54 10.19 -36.54 17.49
CA TRP A 54 10.09 -36.97 18.88
C TRP A 54 8.77 -37.69 19.13
N ASP A 55 8.80 -38.73 19.95
CA ASP A 55 7.68 -39.68 20.11
C ASP A 55 6.82 -39.43 21.36
N ALA A 56 7.26 -38.56 22.26
CA ALA A 56 6.62 -38.29 23.54
C ALA A 56 6.91 -36.87 24.04
N PRO A 57 6.10 -36.35 24.97
CA PRO A 57 6.30 -35.03 25.57
C PRO A 57 7.64 -34.84 26.30
N GLY A 58 8.02 -33.58 26.45
CA GLY A 58 9.09 -33.08 27.32
C GLY A 58 10.45 -32.87 26.64
N ALA A 59 11.40 -32.37 27.42
CA ALA A 59 12.71 -31.96 26.94
C ALA A 59 13.55 -33.11 26.34
N ARG A 60 14.04 -32.91 25.12
CA ARG A 60 14.91 -33.83 24.35
C ARG A 60 15.93 -33.03 23.55
N VAL A 61 17.00 -33.69 23.13
CA VAL A 61 18.08 -33.09 22.33
C VAL A 61 18.49 -34.03 21.21
N ALA A 62 18.64 -33.50 20.00
CA ALA A 62 19.22 -34.20 18.86
C ALA A 62 20.45 -33.45 18.34
N SER A 63 21.44 -34.18 17.83
CA SER A 63 22.59 -33.58 17.16
C SER A 63 22.16 -33.02 15.80
N VAL A 64 22.77 -31.90 15.39
CA VAL A 64 22.53 -31.21 14.11
C VAL A 64 23.83 -31.06 13.34
N LEU A 65 24.85 -30.49 13.98
CA LEU A 65 26.21 -30.33 13.44
C LEU A 65 27.26 -30.61 14.51
N ASP A 66 28.35 -31.23 14.11
CA ASP A 66 29.58 -31.31 14.91
C ASP A 66 30.69 -30.54 14.19
N GLY A 67 31.43 -29.71 14.90
CA GLY A 67 32.52 -28.93 14.33
C GLY A 67 32.89 -27.71 15.17
N PRO A 68 34.18 -27.53 15.52
CA PRO A 68 34.60 -26.36 16.25
C PRO A 68 34.47 -25.09 15.39
N ILE A 69 33.83 -24.04 15.91
CA ILE A 69 33.85 -22.69 15.34
C ILE A 69 34.04 -21.64 16.43
N ALA A 70 34.97 -20.72 16.20
CA ALA A 70 35.20 -19.58 17.09
C ALA A 70 34.11 -18.51 16.88
N ILE A 71 33.58 -17.99 17.99
CA ILE A 71 32.66 -16.87 17.98
C ILE A 71 33.45 -15.56 17.97
N GLY A 72 33.27 -14.76 16.93
CA GLY A 72 33.79 -13.40 16.82
C GLY A 72 32.83 -12.35 17.36
N PRO A 73 33.24 -11.07 17.40
CA PRO A 73 32.43 -9.96 17.92
C PRO A 73 31.20 -9.61 17.07
N ARG A 74 31.02 -10.26 15.91
CA ARG A 74 29.89 -10.06 15.00
C ARG A 74 29.30 -11.39 14.52
N SER A 75 29.64 -12.49 15.17
CA SER A 75 29.11 -13.79 14.77
C SER A 75 27.60 -13.84 15.03
N ARG A 76 26.85 -14.37 14.07
CA ARG A 76 25.40 -14.59 14.16
C ARG A 76 25.12 -16.07 13.93
N LEU A 77 24.23 -16.64 14.75
CA LEU A 77 23.54 -17.89 14.43
C LEU A 77 22.32 -17.57 13.55
N SER A 78 22.12 -18.31 12.47
CA SER A 78 20.93 -18.28 11.62
C SER A 78 20.50 -19.72 11.29
N TYR A 79 19.20 -19.97 11.24
CA TYR A 79 18.64 -21.22 10.72
C TYR A 79 17.17 -21.04 10.35
N ASP A 80 16.70 -21.88 9.43
CA ASP A 80 15.30 -21.92 9.04
C ASP A 80 14.59 -23.09 9.73
N LEU A 81 13.38 -22.83 10.23
CA LEU A 81 12.53 -23.79 10.92
C LEU A 81 11.19 -23.93 10.19
N PHE A 82 10.83 -25.16 9.84
CA PHE A 82 9.52 -25.51 9.33
C PHE A 82 8.86 -26.54 10.23
N PHE A 83 7.54 -26.44 10.38
CA PHE A 83 6.76 -27.46 11.07
C PHE A 83 5.37 -27.60 10.47
N ASP A 84 4.90 -28.84 10.44
CA ASP A 84 3.49 -29.15 10.18
C ASP A 84 2.72 -28.92 11.48
N GLY A 85 1.98 -27.82 11.52
CA GLY A 85 1.09 -27.46 12.64
C GLY A 85 -0.29 -27.10 12.12
N SER A 86 -1.32 -27.26 12.94
CA SER A 86 -2.61 -26.67 12.64
C SER A 86 -2.48 -25.16 12.66
N VAL A 87 -3.10 -24.48 11.71
CA VAL A 87 -3.25 -23.02 11.72
C VAL A 87 -4.18 -22.54 12.84
N ASP A 88 -4.95 -23.46 13.44
CA ASP A 88 -5.84 -23.20 14.59
C ASP A 88 -5.14 -23.24 15.94
N ASP A 89 -3.94 -23.84 16.01
CA ASP A 89 -3.22 -23.98 17.27
C ASP A 89 -2.43 -22.69 17.54
N GLU A 90 -2.73 -22.00 18.65
CA GLU A 90 -1.97 -20.80 19.06
C GLU A 90 -0.48 -21.12 19.33
N ALA A 91 -0.20 -22.31 19.85
CA ALA A 91 1.14 -22.79 20.19
C ALA A 91 1.30 -24.25 19.73
N PRO A 92 1.49 -24.51 18.43
CA PRO A 92 1.62 -25.86 17.89
C PRO A 92 2.78 -26.60 18.59
N ALA A 93 2.55 -27.85 19.00
CA ALA A 93 3.59 -28.65 19.66
C ALA A 93 4.86 -28.78 18.79
N SER A 94 4.67 -28.81 17.47
CA SER A 94 5.74 -28.89 16.48
C SER A 94 6.58 -27.63 16.35
N ALA A 95 6.11 -26.48 16.87
CA ALA A 95 6.87 -25.23 16.94
C ALA A 95 7.85 -25.18 18.15
N HIS A 96 7.78 -26.13 19.08
CA HIS A 96 8.58 -26.13 20.31
C HIS A 96 10.00 -26.69 20.06
N VAL A 97 10.73 -26.06 19.14
CA VAL A 97 12.07 -26.45 18.70
C VAL A 97 12.95 -25.21 18.60
N ALA A 98 14.18 -25.30 19.08
CA ALA A 98 15.19 -24.26 18.91
C ALA A 98 16.57 -24.88 18.73
N LEU A 99 17.45 -24.25 17.94
CA LEU A 99 18.85 -24.63 17.93
C LEU A 99 19.58 -24.04 19.13
N ASP A 100 20.47 -24.84 19.72
CA ASP A 100 21.30 -24.47 20.87
C ASP A 100 22.76 -24.80 20.54
N LEU A 101 23.68 -23.99 21.06
CA LEU A 101 25.11 -24.12 20.81
C LEU A 101 25.78 -24.70 22.04
N VAL A 102 26.59 -25.75 21.84
CA VAL A 102 27.41 -26.35 22.90
C VAL A 102 28.81 -25.77 22.81
N PHE A 103 29.29 -25.15 23.88
CA PHE A 103 30.62 -24.58 23.95
C PHE A 103 31.66 -25.61 24.41
N GLU A 104 32.95 -25.33 24.17
CA GLU A 104 34.07 -26.19 24.57
C GLU A 104 34.10 -26.51 26.08
N ASP A 105 33.58 -25.62 26.93
CA ASP A 105 33.43 -25.81 28.38
C ASP A 105 32.24 -26.71 28.79
N GLY A 106 31.47 -27.21 27.80
CA GLY A 106 30.29 -28.05 27.99
C GLY A 106 29.00 -27.29 28.34
N SER A 107 29.05 -25.97 28.49
CA SER A 107 27.86 -25.15 28.70
C SER A 107 27.10 -24.91 27.39
N ARG A 108 25.86 -24.40 27.50
CA ARG A 108 24.95 -24.19 26.37
C ARG A 108 24.54 -22.74 26.23
N LEU A 109 24.33 -22.29 25.00
CA LEU A 109 23.83 -20.95 24.67
C LEU A 109 22.50 -20.65 25.38
N SER A 110 21.56 -21.59 25.35
CA SER A 110 20.23 -21.46 25.98
C SER A 110 20.26 -21.15 27.47
N LYS A 111 21.35 -21.46 28.19
CA LYS A 111 21.49 -21.15 29.63
C LYS A 111 21.65 -19.66 29.90
N ALA A 112 22.18 -18.90 28.95
CA ALA A 112 22.26 -17.45 29.02
C ALA A 112 20.95 -16.76 28.60
N ARG A 113 19.97 -17.53 28.07
CA ARG A 113 18.70 -17.03 27.53
C ARG A 113 18.88 -15.85 26.56
N PRO A 114 19.72 -15.99 25.52
CA PRO A 114 19.82 -14.94 24.52
C PRO A 114 18.48 -14.75 23.83
N ILE A 115 18.27 -13.55 23.33
CA ILE A 115 17.09 -13.14 22.59
C ILE A 115 17.43 -13.22 21.10
N ASP A 116 16.51 -13.76 20.30
CA ASP A 116 16.62 -13.83 18.86
C ASP A 116 16.33 -12.46 18.19
N GLY A 117 16.44 -12.40 16.87
CA GLY A 117 16.17 -11.20 16.08
C GLY A 117 14.74 -10.64 16.22
N HIS A 118 13.81 -11.43 16.81
CA HIS A 118 12.39 -11.11 16.97
C HIS A 118 11.99 -10.85 18.42
N GLY A 119 12.96 -10.70 19.33
CA GLY A 119 12.67 -10.41 20.73
C GLY A 119 12.26 -11.64 21.56
N VAL A 120 12.47 -12.87 21.07
CA VAL A 120 12.10 -14.12 21.76
C VAL A 120 13.33 -14.86 22.27
N ALA A 121 13.25 -15.41 23.48
CA ALA A 121 14.34 -16.22 24.02
C ALA A 121 14.59 -17.46 23.15
N LEU A 122 15.86 -17.77 22.88
CA LEU A 122 16.26 -18.93 22.06
C LEU A 122 16.17 -20.24 22.86
N THR A 123 14.94 -20.63 23.19
CA THR A 123 14.59 -21.89 23.87
C THR A 123 13.36 -22.49 23.21
N ALA A 124 13.27 -23.83 23.17
CA ALA A 124 12.16 -24.55 22.56
C ALA A 124 10.78 -24.05 23.03
N VAL A 125 10.59 -23.88 24.34
CA VAL A 125 9.32 -23.40 24.90
C VAL A 125 9.02 -21.97 24.45
N ALA A 126 9.97 -21.04 24.60
CA ALA A 126 9.73 -19.64 24.24
C ALA A 126 9.41 -19.47 22.75
N GLN A 127 10.13 -20.18 21.87
CA GLN A 127 9.86 -20.21 20.43
C GLN A 127 8.46 -20.76 20.14
N GLY A 128 8.10 -21.91 20.71
CA GLY A 128 6.81 -22.56 20.50
C GLY A 128 5.60 -21.77 21.02
N THR A 129 5.79 -20.92 22.05
CA THR A 129 4.72 -20.08 22.62
C THR A 129 4.73 -18.63 22.11
N SER A 130 5.67 -18.27 21.25
CA SER A 130 5.90 -16.86 20.83
C SER A 130 4.78 -16.26 19.98
N ARG A 131 4.03 -17.12 19.27
CA ARG A 131 3.09 -16.79 18.18
C ARG A 131 3.74 -16.06 16.98
N ILE A 132 5.07 -16.05 16.88
CA ILE A 132 5.80 -15.48 15.75
C ILE A 132 5.89 -16.49 14.62
N LEU A 133 6.21 -17.74 14.97
CA LEU A 133 6.40 -18.80 13.99
C LEU A 133 5.07 -19.17 13.33
N LEU A 134 5.08 -19.19 11.99
CA LEU A 134 3.95 -19.56 11.15
C LEU A 134 4.05 -21.05 10.77
N PRO A 135 2.99 -21.84 10.99
CA PRO A 135 2.96 -23.24 10.57
C PRO A 135 2.96 -23.34 9.04
N ARG A 136 3.50 -24.46 8.53
CA ARG A 136 3.52 -24.78 7.09
C ARG A 136 4.24 -23.73 6.24
N GLN A 137 5.20 -23.02 6.84
CA GLN A 137 6.09 -22.06 6.20
C GLN A 137 7.48 -22.17 6.84
N TRP A 138 8.53 -21.86 6.07
CA TRP A 138 9.88 -21.71 6.61
C TRP A 138 9.98 -20.41 7.40
N ASN A 139 10.45 -20.49 8.65
CA ASN A 139 10.63 -19.35 9.54
C ASN A 139 12.12 -19.18 9.82
N GLN A 140 12.69 -18.03 9.47
CA GLN A 140 14.09 -17.74 9.77
C GLN A 140 14.23 -17.24 11.21
N ILE A 141 15.14 -17.87 11.96
CA ILE A 141 15.48 -17.51 13.34
C ILE A 141 16.95 -17.12 13.37
N THR A 142 17.22 -15.93 13.92
CA THR A 142 18.57 -15.39 14.03
C THR A 142 18.93 -15.02 15.47
N CYS A 143 20.20 -15.11 15.84
CA CYS A 143 20.67 -14.70 17.17
C CYS A 143 22.08 -14.09 17.06
N ASP A 144 22.25 -12.85 17.50
CA ASP A 144 23.57 -12.23 17.66
C ASP A 144 24.35 -12.96 18.76
N LEU A 145 25.61 -13.31 18.49
CA LEU A 145 26.50 -14.02 19.39
C LEU A 145 27.64 -13.13 19.92
N ALA A 146 27.62 -11.81 19.69
CA ALA A 146 28.66 -10.88 20.11
C ALA A 146 28.99 -10.98 21.62
N ALA A 147 27.99 -11.19 22.47
CA ALA A 147 28.16 -11.38 23.92
C ALA A 147 28.98 -12.65 24.29
N PHE A 148 29.18 -13.56 23.33
CA PHE A 148 29.92 -14.82 23.47
C PHE A 148 31.23 -14.82 22.68
N ALA A 149 31.68 -13.66 22.19
CA ALA A 149 32.93 -13.53 21.46
C ALA A 149 34.13 -14.10 22.26
N GLY A 150 35.01 -14.83 21.57
CA GLY A 150 36.16 -15.53 22.15
C GLY A 150 35.86 -16.93 22.67
N ARG A 151 34.59 -17.38 22.64
CA ARG A 151 34.21 -18.77 22.94
C ARG A 151 34.23 -19.62 21.67
N THR A 152 34.40 -20.93 21.82
CA THR A 152 34.35 -21.91 20.73
C THR A 152 33.12 -22.78 20.87
N VAL A 153 32.29 -22.82 19.84
CA VAL A 153 31.18 -23.79 19.72
C VAL A 153 31.77 -25.08 19.20
N VAL A 154 31.44 -26.22 19.81
CA VAL A 154 31.91 -27.56 19.39
C VAL A 154 30.83 -28.42 18.74
N ALA A 155 29.55 -28.09 19.00
CA ALA A 155 28.41 -28.73 18.39
C ALA A 155 27.18 -27.81 18.34
N VAL A 156 26.34 -28.01 17.34
CA VAL A 156 24.99 -27.44 17.25
C VAL A 156 24.00 -28.58 17.49
N ILE A 157 23.03 -28.33 18.38
CA ILE A 157 22.01 -29.30 18.75
C ILE A 157 20.61 -28.71 18.56
N ALA A 158 19.64 -29.54 18.23
CA ALA A 158 18.24 -29.18 18.28
C ALA A 158 17.70 -29.53 19.67
N SER A 159 17.21 -28.53 20.39
CA SER A 159 16.47 -28.71 21.63
C SER A 159 14.98 -28.72 21.35
N VAL A 160 14.29 -29.75 21.84
CA VAL A 160 12.83 -29.89 21.77
C VAL A 160 12.30 -29.91 23.19
N ASP A 161 11.23 -29.17 23.48
CA ASP A 161 10.49 -29.27 24.75
C ASP A 161 9.01 -29.04 24.48
N ALA A 162 8.40 -30.09 23.92
CA ALA A 162 7.05 -30.05 23.37
C ALA A 162 6.02 -30.75 24.28
N PRO A 163 4.76 -30.29 24.28
CA PRO A 163 3.70 -30.89 25.10
C PRO A 163 3.21 -32.24 24.56
N THR A 164 3.45 -32.56 23.29
CA THR A 164 3.08 -33.82 22.63
C THR A 164 4.18 -34.27 21.69
N ALA A 165 4.07 -35.48 21.12
CA ALA A 165 4.90 -35.94 20.00
C ALA A 165 4.75 -35.02 18.78
N GLY A 166 5.76 -35.00 17.91
CA GLY A 166 5.75 -34.13 16.73
C GLY A 166 6.98 -34.26 15.86
N ARG A 167 7.02 -33.40 14.84
CA ARG A 167 8.10 -33.29 13.86
C ARG A 167 8.29 -31.84 13.45
N ALA A 168 9.55 -31.46 13.25
CA ALA A 168 9.95 -30.21 12.60
C ALA A 168 11.11 -30.47 11.63
N TRP A 169 11.37 -29.52 10.74
CA TRP A 169 12.52 -29.51 9.85
C TRP A 169 13.36 -28.28 10.12
N VAL A 170 14.68 -28.47 10.09
CA VAL A 170 15.66 -27.40 10.17
C VAL A 170 16.46 -27.40 8.87
N ASP A 171 16.72 -26.21 8.33
CA ASP A 171 17.56 -26.01 7.16
C ASP A 171 18.40 -24.72 7.29
N ASP A 172 19.35 -24.53 6.38
CA ASP A 172 20.25 -23.36 6.27
C ASP A 172 20.90 -22.93 7.60
N VAL A 173 21.44 -23.90 8.36
CA VAL A 173 22.08 -23.64 9.65
C VAL A 173 23.43 -22.98 9.41
N SER A 174 23.63 -21.78 9.95
CA SER A 174 24.86 -21.00 9.77
C SER A 174 25.31 -20.32 11.06
N ILE A 175 26.61 -20.37 11.33
CA ILE A 175 27.31 -19.50 12.27
C ILE A 175 28.38 -18.76 11.46
N ALA A 176 28.16 -17.48 11.24
CA ALA A 176 29.01 -16.65 10.39
C ALA A 176 29.12 -15.21 10.93
N PRO A 177 30.22 -14.49 10.66
CA PRO A 177 30.31 -13.07 10.96
C PRO A 177 29.31 -12.28 10.09
N LEU A 178 28.62 -11.33 10.70
CA LEU A 178 27.86 -10.31 10.00
C LEU A 178 28.79 -9.24 9.45
N ASP A 179 28.44 -8.73 8.27
CA ASP A 179 28.95 -7.46 7.79
C ASP A 179 28.48 -6.32 8.71
N PRO A 180 29.32 -5.30 8.92
CA PRO A 180 28.89 -4.16 9.72
C PRO A 180 27.73 -3.48 8.99
N PRO A 181 26.73 -2.94 9.70
CA PRO A 181 25.73 -2.10 9.05
C PRO A 181 26.45 -0.94 8.33
N GLY A 182 26.19 -0.81 7.04
CA GLY A 182 26.73 0.25 6.18
C GLY A 182 25.80 1.46 6.15
N ASP A 183 25.84 2.23 5.07
CA ASP A 183 24.89 3.32 4.84
C ASP A 183 23.45 2.75 4.78
N PRO A 184 22.41 3.54 5.11
CA PRO A 184 21.00 3.14 4.97
C PRO A 184 20.66 2.40 3.67
N VAL A 185 21.24 2.86 2.55
CA VAL A 185 21.02 2.26 1.22
C VAL A 185 21.57 0.83 1.09
N ASP A 186 22.61 0.48 1.86
CA ASP A 186 23.21 -0.86 1.84
C ASP A 186 22.44 -1.86 2.72
N LEU A 187 21.55 -1.35 3.58
CA LEU A 187 20.63 -2.15 4.41
C LEU A 187 19.33 -2.51 3.69
N VAL A 188 19.05 -1.90 2.53
CA VAL A 188 17.85 -2.24 1.76
C VAL A 188 18.00 -3.61 1.09
N ASP A 189 17.08 -4.53 1.36
CA ASP A 189 16.92 -5.77 0.61
C ASP A 189 15.64 -5.70 -0.23
N THR A 190 15.80 -5.57 -1.54
CA THR A 190 14.65 -5.45 -2.46
C THR A 190 13.90 -6.77 -2.63
N ARG A 191 14.42 -7.90 -2.10
CA ARG A 191 13.71 -9.19 -2.09
C ARG A 191 12.70 -9.29 -0.96
N ARG A 192 12.72 -8.39 0.03
CA ARG A 192 11.72 -8.37 1.11
C ARG A 192 10.31 -8.33 0.50
N GLY A 193 9.52 -9.36 0.80
CA GLY A 193 8.16 -9.61 0.31
C GLY A 193 8.04 -10.61 -0.85
N SER A 194 9.15 -11.08 -1.42
CA SER A 194 9.15 -11.97 -2.60
C SER A 194 9.00 -13.47 -2.31
N ASN A 195 9.08 -13.87 -1.04
CA ASN A 195 8.78 -15.22 -0.58
C ASN A 195 7.29 -15.36 -0.29
N SER A 196 6.52 -15.19 -1.36
CA SER A 196 5.06 -15.19 -1.41
C SER A 196 4.55 -16.21 -2.42
N SER A 197 3.28 -16.57 -2.32
CA SER A 197 2.56 -17.37 -3.32
C SER A 197 1.17 -16.76 -3.58
N PRO A 198 0.48 -17.15 -4.68
CA PRO A 198 -0.88 -16.66 -4.93
C PRO A 198 -1.90 -16.99 -3.82
N GLY A 199 -1.59 -17.95 -2.94
CA GLY A 199 -2.47 -18.35 -1.83
C GLY A 199 -2.02 -17.86 -0.46
N LEU A 200 -0.82 -17.28 -0.34
CA LEU A 200 -0.32 -16.67 0.89
C LEU A 200 0.73 -15.61 0.54
N SER A 201 0.38 -14.36 0.77
CA SER A 201 1.30 -13.24 0.65
C SER A 201 2.15 -13.08 1.90
N ARG A 202 3.42 -12.78 1.67
CA ARG A 202 4.34 -12.19 2.65
C ARG A 202 4.86 -10.84 2.16
N GLY A 203 4.13 -10.23 1.23
CA GLY A 203 4.40 -8.94 0.61
C GLY A 203 4.20 -8.88 -0.90
N ASN A 204 3.98 -10.00 -1.59
CA ASN A 204 3.79 -10.09 -3.06
C ASN A 204 4.68 -9.15 -3.90
N THR A 205 5.94 -9.00 -3.49
CA THR A 205 6.89 -8.10 -4.15
C THR A 205 7.90 -8.83 -5.05
N PHE A 206 8.67 -8.05 -5.81
CA PHE A 206 9.85 -8.51 -6.53
C PHE A 206 11.06 -7.58 -6.30
N PRO A 207 12.30 -8.04 -6.53
CA PRO A 207 13.53 -7.27 -6.32
C PRO A 207 13.78 -6.27 -7.45
N ALA A 208 12.98 -5.20 -7.45
CA ALA A 208 13.11 -4.11 -8.40
C ALA A 208 14.36 -3.26 -8.12
N ILE A 209 15.12 -2.97 -9.16
CA ILE A 209 16.10 -1.88 -9.18
C ILE A 209 15.52 -0.75 -10.02
N ALA A 210 15.63 0.48 -9.52
CA ALA A 210 15.14 1.68 -10.18
C ALA A 210 15.89 2.90 -9.66
N VAL A 211 15.64 4.08 -10.24
CA VAL A 211 15.84 5.35 -9.52
C VAL A 211 14.55 5.68 -8.75
N PRO A 212 14.57 6.48 -7.66
CA PRO A 212 13.35 6.85 -6.93
C PRO A 212 12.26 7.40 -7.85
N ASN A 213 11.05 6.83 -7.78
CA ASN A 213 9.90 7.17 -8.65
C ASN A 213 10.21 7.15 -10.17
N GLY A 214 11.22 6.38 -10.60
CA GLY A 214 11.65 6.29 -12.00
C GLY A 214 10.58 5.76 -12.94
N ALA A 215 10.72 6.00 -14.25
CA ALA A 215 9.71 5.61 -15.24
C ALA A 215 9.65 4.10 -15.52
N LEU A 216 10.74 3.40 -15.20
CA LEU A 216 10.94 2.00 -15.50
C LEU A 216 11.56 1.28 -14.30
N LEU A 217 11.10 0.06 -14.05
CA LEU A 217 11.69 -0.86 -13.08
C LEU A 217 12.45 -1.96 -13.80
N VAL A 218 13.50 -2.49 -13.18
CA VAL A 218 14.29 -3.61 -13.70
C VAL A 218 14.39 -4.68 -12.62
N SER A 219 14.20 -5.95 -12.96
CA SER A 219 14.24 -7.05 -11.99
C SER A 219 14.79 -8.32 -12.63
N PRO A 220 15.39 -9.26 -11.86
CA PRO A 220 15.43 -10.66 -12.30
C PRO A 220 14.03 -11.25 -12.49
N MET A 221 13.95 -12.25 -13.35
CA MET A 221 12.77 -13.07 -13.60
C MET A 221 13.11 -14.53 -13.33
N THR A 222 12.23 -15.22 -12.60
CA THR A 222 12.33 -16.66 -12.27
C THR A 222 11.28 -17.51 -12.99
N ARG A 223 10.23 -16.87 -13.51
CA ARG A 223 9.20 -17.47 -14.35
C ARG A 223 8.72 -16.43 -15.37
N ARG A 224 8.60 -16.82 -16.64
CA ARG A 224 8.01 -15.96 -17.68
C ARG A 224 6.51 -15.79 -17.44
N ALA A 225 6.13 -14.65 -16.89
CA ALA A 225 4.75 -14.28 -16.60
C ALA A 225 4.56 -12.76 -16.64
N LEU A 226 3.30 -12.33 -16.77
CA LEU A 226 2.88 -10.95 -16.56
C LEU A 226 2.36 -10.71 -15.13
N ASP A 227 2.35 -11.72 -14.27
CA ASP A 227 2.05 -11.62 -12.85
C ASP A 227 3.33 -12.00 -12.06
N TRP A 228 3.25 -12.80 -10.98
CA TRP A 228 4.40 -13.36 -10.22
C TRP A 228 5.53 -13.90 -11.11
N PHE A 229 6.39 -13.02 -11.61
CA PHE A 229 7.49 -13.38 -12.50
C PHE A 229 8.76 -13.65 -11.70
N TYR A 230 8.83 -13.13 -10.47
CA TYR A 230 9.83 -13.44 -9.46
C TYR A 230 9.14 -14.07 -8.25
N ALA A 231 9.72 -15.13 -7.70
CA ALA A 231 9.37 -15.62 -6.37
C ALA A 231 10.59 -16.29 -5.75
N TRP A 232 10.81 -16.05 -4.46
CA TRP A 232 11.96 -16.55 -3.71
C TRP A 232 12.09 -18.08 -3.79
N SER A 233 11.04 -18.81 -3.37
CA SER A 233 11.05 -20.28 -3.36
C SER A 233 9.94 -20.92 -4.20
N GLN A 234 8.88 -20.18 -4.52
CA GLN A 234 7.70 -20.72 -5.21
C GLN A 234 8.01 -21.17 -6.65
N HIS A 235 9.06 -20.60 -7.27
CA HIS A 235 9.52 -20.96 -8.62
C HIS A 235 10.78 -21.84 -8.61
N ASN A 236 11.11 -22.47 -7.48
CA ASN A 236 12.21 -23.41 -7.44
C ASN A 236 12.02 -24.51 -8.48
N THR A 237 13.12 -24.90 -9.12
CA THR A 237 13.13 -26.03 -10.04
C THR A 237 13.18 -27.35 -9.24
N ALA A 238 13.07 -28.49 -9.94
CA ALA A 238 13.29 -29.81 -9.32
C ALA A 238 14.69 -29.99 -8.69
N SER A 239 15.63 -29.07 -8.96
CA SER A 239 16.96 -29.06 -8.35
C SER A 239 17.00 -28.43 -6.95
N GLY A 240 15.92 -27.82 -6.48
CA GLY A 240 15.92 -27.07 -5.21
C GLY A 240 16.11 -25.57 -5.36
N TYR A 241 16.47 -25.09 -6.55
CA TYR A 241 16.92 -23.71 -6.79
C TYR A 241 16.06 -22.95 -7.79
N PRO A 242 15.88 -21.63 -7.64
CA PRO A 242 15.18 -20.80 -8.62
C PRO A 242 15.81 -20.87 -10.01
N ALA A 243 14.98 -20.82 -11.05
CA ALA A 243 15.45 -20.58 -12.41
C ALA A 243 15.76 -19.09 -12.61
N PHE A 244 16.69 -18.77 -13.50
CA PHE A 244 16.95 -17.43 -14.01
C PHE A 244 16.48 -17.34 -15.45
N GLU A 245 15.26 -16.83 -15.64
CA GLU A 245 14.63 -16.65 -16.95
C GLU A 245 15.08 -15.37 -17.65
N GLY A 246 15.78 -14.46 -16.96
CA GLY A 246 16.39 -13.27 -17.53
C GLY A 246 16.29 -12.04 -16.62
N ILE A 247 16.76 -10.91 -17.16
CA ILE A 247 16.47 -9.58 -16.62
C ILE A 247 15.23 -9.04 -17.34
N VAL A 248 14.23 -8.61 -16.58
CA VAL A 248 12.98 -8.03 -17.06
C VAL A 248 12.97 -6.52 -16.81
N LEU A 249 12.63 -5.76 -17.84
CA LEU A 249 12.21 -4.37 -17.75
C LEU A 249 10.69 -4.39 -17.56
N THR A 250 10.20 -3.84 -16.46
CA THR A 250 8.83 -4.04 -15.96
C THR A 250 8.20 -2.74 -15.48
N ASN A 251 6.87 -2.70 -15.49
CA ASN A 251 6.04 -1.63 -14.95
C ASN A 251 5.00 -2.15 -13.95
N GLU A 252 5.12 -3.41 -13.51
CA GLU A 252 4.15 -4.05 -12.63
C GLU A 252 4.07 -3.33 -11.27
N PRO A 253 2.90 -2.88 -10.83
CA PRO A 253 2.70 -2.32 -9.49
C PRO A 253 2.29 -3.37 -8.45
N SER A 254 1.67 -4.46 -8.89
CA SER A 254 1.28 -5.63 -8.09
C SER A 254 0.97 -6.81 -9.01
N PRO A 255 1.10 -8.07 -8.55
CA PRO A 255 0.75 -9.23 -9.37
C PRO A 255 -0.72 -9.30 -9.77
N TRP A 256 -1.61 -8.65 -9.00
CA TRP A 256 -3.05 -8.57 -9.30
C TRP A 256 -3.36 -7.61 -10.45
N MET A 257 -2.61 -6.51 -10.53
CA MET A 257 -2.66 -5.60 -11.68
C MET A 257 -1.97 -6.21 -12.90
N GLY A 258 -0.91 -6.98 -12.66
CA GLY A 258 -0.02 -7.52 -13.67
C GLY A 258 0.82 -6.44 -14.37
N ASP A 259 1.73 -6.92 -15.20
CA ASP A 259 2.73 -6.14 -15.90
C ASP A 259 2.23 -5.62 -17.26
N ARG A 260 2.96 -4.64 -17.79
CA ARG A 260 2.80 -4.07 -19.13
C ARG A 260 4.14 -3.60 -19.66
N ASN A 261 4.22 -3.50 -20.99
CA ASN A 261 5.43 -3.00 -21.65
C ASN A 261 6.70 -3.76 -21.21
N GLN A 262 6.54 -5.06 -20.95
CA GLN A 262 7.57 -5.90 -20.37
C GLN A 262 8.55 -6.33 -21.46
N LEU A 263 9.86 -6.14 -21.26
CA LEU A 263 10.93 -6.69 -22.11
C LEU A 263 11.81 -7.63 -21.28
N ILE A 264 12.02 -8.85 -21.77
CA ILE A 264 12.86 -9.86 -21.12
C ILE A 264 14.13 -10.08 -21.94
N LEU A 265 15.28 -10.00 -21.29
CA LEU A 265 16.60 -10.30 -21.84
C LEU A 265 17.23 -11.48 -21.08
N THR A 266 17.39 -12.61 -21.76
CA THR A 266 17.88 -13.87 -21.17
C THR A 266 19.30 -14.18 -21.64
N PRO A 267 20.33 -13.82 -20.87
CA PRO A 267 21.71 -14.15 -21.20
C PRO A 267 22.00 -15.64 -20.92
N THR A 268 22.72 -16.30 -21.83
CA THR A 268 23.17 -17.70 -21.69
C THR A 268 24.60 -17.85 -22.17
N TRP A 269 25.33 -18.82 -21.59
CA TRP A 269 26.71 -19.15 -22.00
C TRP A 269 26.86 -20.65 -22.28
N GLY A 270 27.30 -20.98 -23.50
CA GLY A 270 27.65 -22.34 -23.88
C GLY A 270 26.98 -22.82 -25.17
N ALA A 271 26.78 -24.14 -25.28
CA ALA A 271 26.19 -24.76 -26.47
C ALA A 271 24.65 -24.71 -26.50
N ASP A 272 24.01 -24.69 -25.32
CA ASP A 272 22.55 -24.68 -25.17
C ASP A 272 22.06 -23.30 -24.73
N ALA A 273 20.99 -22.80 -25.35
CA ALA A 273 20.30 -21.57 -24.95
C ALA A 273 19.21 -21.86 -23.91
N LYS A 274 19.59 -22.38 -22.74
CA LYS A 274 18.65 -22.70 -21.66
C LYS A 274 18.86 -21.80 -20.44
N PRO A 275 17.79 -21.43 -19.71
CA PRO A 275 17.88 -20.80 -18.41
C PRO A 275 18.78 -21.58 -17.45
N HIS A 276 19.58 -20.85 -16.66
CA HIS A 276 20.41 -21.40 -15.60
C HIS A 276 19.66 -21.29 -14.26
N THR A 277 20.11 -22.02 -13.24
CA THR A 277 19.64 -21.86 -11.85
C THR A 277 20.61 -20.97 -11.05
N PHE A 278 20.21 -20.50 -9.88
CA PHE A 278 21.09 -19.76 -8.96
C PHE A 278 20.68 -20.00 -7.50
N THR A 279 21.51 -19.57 -6.55
CA THR A 279 21.17 -19.58 -5.11
C THR A 279 21.11 -18.16 -4.57
N HIS A 280 20.29 -17.90 -3.54
CA HIS A 280 20.21 -16.57 -2.93
C HIS A 280 21.51 -16.13 -2.24
N ALA A 281 22.40 -17.08 -1.88
CA ALA A 281 23.75 -16.77 -1.39
C ALA A 281 24.65 -16.16 -2.48
N ASP A 282 24.32 -16.40 -3.75
CA ASP A 282 25.00 -15.87 -4.94
C ASP A 282 24.23 -14.71 -5.60
N GLU A 283 23.21 -14.20 -4.93
CA GLU A 283 22.32 -13.12 -5.37
C GLU A 283 22.44 -11.91 -4.43
N GLU A 284 22.70 -10.74 -5.00
CA GLU A 284 22.70 -9.44 -4.35
C GLU A 284 21.59 -8.59 -4.96
N ALA A 285 20.68 -8.11 -4.11
CA ALA A 285 19.55 -7.28 -4.53
C ALA A 285 19.53 -5.98 -3.71
N ARG A 286 19.82 -4.87 -4.37
CA ARG A 286 19.86 -3.51 -3.81
C ARG A 286 19.03 -2.57 -4.69
N PRO A 287 18.54 -1.42 -4.18
CA PRO A 287 17.71 -0.48 -4.95
C PRO A 287 18.34 -0.01 -6.27
N TYR A 288 19.67 0.09 -6.29
CA TYR A 288 20.46 0.62 -7.40
C TYR A 288 21.21 -0.47 -8.19
N ARG A 289 21.22 -1.71 -7.74
CA ARG A 289 21.98 -2.79 -8.37
C ARG A 289 21.40 -4.16 -8.06
N TYR A 290 21.27 -4.97 -9.11
CA TYR A 290 21.06 -6.40 -8.98
C TYR A 290 22.30 -7.13 -9.50
N ALA A 291 22.77 -8.16 -8.80
CA ALA A 291 23.85 -9.01 -9.25
C ALA A 291 23.60 -10.47 -8.88
N VAL A 292 23.86 -11.38 -9.82
CA VAL A 292 23.73 -12.82 -9.57
C VAL A 292 24.81 -13.61 -10.29
N ARG A 293 25.32 -14.65 -9.62
CA ARG A 293 26.14 -15.69 -10.27
C ARG A 293 25.28 -16.92 -10.54
N LEU A 294 25.15 -17.26 -11.81
CA LEU A 294 24.36 -18.41 -12.26
C LEU A 294 25.16 -19.71 -12.20
N ASP A 295 24.46 -20.82 -12.06
CA ASP A 295 25.00 -22.15 -12.20
C ASP A 295 25.57 -22.32 -13.62
N GLY A 296 26.86 -22.64 -13.73
CA GLY A 296 27.60 -22.59 -15.01
C GLY A 296 28.58 -21.41 -15.09
N GLY A 297 28.53 -20.47 -14.14
CA GLY A 297 29.56 -19.46 -13.88
C GLY A 297 29.34 -18.10 -14.55
N LEU A 298 28.29 -17.94 -15.35
CA LEU A 298 27.91 -16.65 -15.93
C LEU A 298 27.47 -15.70 -14.81
N ARG A 299 28.01 -14.49 -14.79
CA ARG A 299 27.59 -13.43 -13.86
C ARG A 299 26.76 -12.39 -14.60
N VAL A 300 25.66 -11.97 -13.99
CA VAL A 300 24.74 -10.97 -14.52
C VAL A 300 24.61 -9.85 -13.49
N ASP A 301 24.96 -8.64 -13.89
CA ASP A 301 24.79 -7.42 -13.12
C ASP A 301 23.86 -6.47 -13.87
N ALA A 302 23.01 -5.73 -13.17
CA ALA A 302 22.16 -4.69 -13.75
C ALA A 302 22.14 -3.44 -12.88
N THR A 303 22.12 -2.26 -13.50
CA THR A 303 21.92 -0.96 -12.85
C THR A 303 20.96 -0.09 -13.68
N PRO A 304 20.01 0.62 -13.06
CA PRO A 304 18.97 1.36 -13.78
C PRO A 304 19.41 2.79 -14.11
N SER A 305 18.82 3.34 -15.18
CA SER A 305 18.62 4.79 -15.35
C SER A 305 17.13 5.12 -15.12
N ARG A 306 16.65 6.30 -15.53
CA ARG A 306 15.23 6.65 -15.39
C ARG A 306 14.34 5.89 -16.39
N HIS A 307 14.83 5.71 -17.63
CA HIS A 307 14.08 5.10 -18.74
C HIS A 307 14.76 3.86 -19.34
N GLY A 308 15.73 3.27 -18.63
CA GLY A 308 16.53 2.17 -19.15
C GLY A 308 17.43 1.52 -18.11
N ALA A 309 18.40 0.74 -18.58
CA ALA A 309 19.39 0.08 -17.74
C ALA A 309 20.66 -0.30 -18.52
N ILE A 310 21.74 -0.54 -17.77
CA ILE A 310 22.92 -1.25 -18.27
C ILE A 310 22.95 -2.63 -17.62
N ILE A 311 23.01 -3.67 -18.45
CA ILE A 311 23.20 -5.08 -18.03
C ILE A 311 24.63 -5.47 -18.38
N ARG A 312 25.42 -5.83 -17.37
CA ARG A 312 26.81 -6.26 -17.50
C ARG A 312 26.89 -7.79 -17.31
N LEU A 313 27.49 -8.47 -18.29
CA LEU A 313 27.61 -9.92 -18.35
C LEU A 313 29.07 -10.30 -18.28
N THR A 314 29.47 -11.15 -17.32
CA THR A 314 30.84 -11.68 -17.25
C THR A 314 30.83 -13.18 -17.53
N THR A 315 31.46 -13.57 -18.64
CA THR A 315 31.49 -14.96 -19.09
C THR A 315 32.40 -15.80 -18.19
N PRO A 316 32.11 -17.09 -17.97
CA PRO A 316 33.03 -17.96 -17.26
C PRO A 316 34.29 -18.23 -18.07
N ASP A 317 35.39 -18.57 -17.38
CA ASP A 317 36.69 -18.91 -17.99
C ASP A 317 36.71 -20.35 -18.57
N VAL A 318 35.70 -20.66 -19.39
CA VAL A 318 35.57 -21.92 -20.13
C VAL A 318 35.01 -21.64 -21.53
N PRO A 319 35.38 -22.37 -22.59
CA PRO A 319 34.87 -22.12 -23.94
C PRO A 319 33.34 -22.13 -24.03
N GLY A 320 32.77 -21.16 -24.75
CA GLY A 320 31.32 -21.04 -24.95
C GLY A 320 30.97 -19.92 -25.93
N THR A 321 29.67 -19.69 -26.11
CA THR A 321 29.13 -18.59 -26.91
C THR A 321 28.13 -17.83 -26.04
N LEU A 322 28.28 -16.51 -25.97
CA LEU A 322 27.36 -15.62 -25.28
C LEU A 322 26.17 -15.31 -26.19
N ARG A 323 24.96 -15.61 -25.70
CA ARG A 323 23.70 -15.28 -26.37
C ARG A 323 22.79 -14.52 -25.44
N ILE A 324 21.99 -13.61 -25.98
CA ILE A 324 20.90 -12.95 -25.27
C ILE A 324 19.62 -13.19 -26.07
N ALA A 325 18.75 -14.06 -25.56
CA ALA A 325 17.39 -14.17 -26.09
C ALA A 325 16.57 -12.96 -25.66
N HIS A 326 15.80 -12.38 -26.57
CA HIS A 326 14.93 -11.24 -26.27
C HIS A 326 13.46 -11.62 -26.48
N GLY A 327 12.56 -11.10 -25.64
CA GLY A 327 11.14 -11.34 -25.85
C GLY A 327 10.26 -10.82 -24.74
N VAL A 328 9.07 -11.42 -24.63
CA VAL A 328 8.01 -11.06 -23.68
C VAL A 328 7.42 -12.33 -23.07
N ALA A 329 6.76 -12.24 -21.92
CA ALA A 329 6.05 -13.38 -21.35
C ALA A 329 4.79 -13.73 -22.16
N ASP A 330 4.05 -12.71 -22.57
CA ASP A 330 2.87 -12.78 -23.44
C ASP A 330 2.84 -11.55 -24.35
N GLY A 331 2.17 -11.63 -25.50
CA GLY A 331 2.11 -10.56 -26.50
C GLY A 331 3.17 -10.65 -27.59
N ALA A 332 3.50 -9.51 -28.19
CA ALA A 332 4.40 -9.44 -29.34
C ALA A 332 5.64 -8.56 -29.06
N SER A 333 6.75 -8.91 -29.69
CA SER A 333 7.94 -8.07 -29.72
C SER A 333 8.64 -8.17 -31.06
N ARG A 334 9.33 -7.10 -31.43
CA ARG A 334 10.20 -7.06 -32.61
C ARG A 334 11.50 -6.38 -32.24
N LEU A 335 12.62 -6.99 -32.60
CA LEU A 335 13.94 -6.37 -32.51
C LEU A 335 14.69 -6.61 -33.82
N ARG A 336 15.41 -5.60 -34.30
CA ARG A 336 16.24 -5.68 -35.51
C ARG A 336 17.52 -4.89 -35.35
N GLN A 337 18.59 -5.33 -35.99
CA GLN A 337 19.82 -4.56 -36.07
C GLN A 337 19.73 -3.48 -37.16
N ARG A 338 20.17 -2.27 -36.84
CA ARG A 338 20.38 -1.15 -37.76
C ARG A 338 21.76 -1.22 -38.39
N GLY A 339 21.97 -0.47 -39.48
CA GLY A 339 23.26 -0.43 -40.18
C GLY A 339 24.42 0.20 -39.38
N ASP A 340 24.12 0.89 -38.27
CA ASP A 340 25.09 1.43 -37.32
C ASP A 340 25.38 0.48 -36.14
N GLY A 341 24.85 -0.74 -36.17
CA GLY A 341 25.09 -1.78 -35.15
C GLY A 341 24.09 -1.77 -33.99
N LEU A 342 23.30 -0.70 -33.82
CA LEU A 342 22.26 -0.62 -32.79
C LEU A 342 21.13 -1.62 -33.05
N TRP A 343 20.61 -2.23 -32.00
CA TRP A 343 19.40 -3.02 -32.06
C TRP A 343 18.21 -2.15 -31.68
N VAL A 344 17.15 -2.14 -32.49
CA VAL A 344 15.96 -1.32 -32.22
C VAL A 344 14.69 -2.10 -32.51
N GLY A 345 13.60 -1.68 -31.87
CA GLY A 345 12.29 -2.21 -32.13
C GLY A 345 11.31 -1.86 -31.03
N TRP A 346 10.46 -2.81 -30.66
CA TRP A 346 9.36 -2.56 -29.73
C TRP A 346 8.85 -3.82 -29.05
N VAL A 347 8.15 -3.63 -27.92
CA VAL A 347 7.31 -4.63 -27.24
C VAL A 347 5.88 -4.11 -27.12
N ASP A 348 4.93 -5.02 -27.30
CA ASP A 348 3.49 -4.76 -27.25
C ASP A 348 2.80 -5.89 -26.47
N ASN A 349 2.69 -5.65 -25.16
CA ASN A 349 2.15 -6.60 -24.20
C ASN A 349 1.59 -5.89 -22.96
N GLY A 350 0.81 -6.64 -22.19
CA GLY A 350 0.40 -6.28 -20.84
C GLY A 350 -0.89 -6.95 -20.42
N SER A 351 -1.18 -6.87 -19.13
CA SER A 351 -2.38 -7.42 -18.50
C SER A 351 -3.68 -6.80 -19.03
N GLY A 352 -4.82 -7.39 -18.66
CA GLY A 352 -6.15 -6.85 -18.98
C GLY A 352 -6.47 -5.53 -18.25
N LEU A 353 -5.75 -5.23 -17.16
CA LEU A 353 -5.92 -4.01 -16.36
C LEU A 353 -4.97 -2.88 -16.77
N SER A 354 -4.19 -3.09 -17.83
CA SER A 354 -3.24 -2.09 -18.35
C SER A 354 -3.93 -0.99 -19.20
N THR A 355 -4.99 -0.36 -18.67
CA THR A 355 -5.82 0.60 -19.41
C THR A 355 -4.99 1.77 -19.93
N GLY A 356 -5.14 2.12 -21.21
CA GLY A 356 -4.43 3.27 -21.79
C GLY A 356 -2.94 3.03 -22.06
N ARG A 357 -2.44 1.79 -21.98
CA ARG A 357 -1.07 1.48 -22.39
C ARG A 357 -0.85 1.80 -23.87
N SER A 358 0.34 2.31 -24.17
CA SER A 358 0.86 2.36 -25.55
C SER A 358 2.02 1.37 -25.72
N ARG A 359 2.52 1.25 -26.96
CA ARG A 359 3.69 0.45 -27.32
C ARG A 359 4.96 1.01 -26.69
N LEU A 360 5.83 0.13 -26.20
CA LEU A 360 7.15 0.50 -25.72
C LEU A 360 8.18 0.26 -26.83
N PHE A 361 8.91 1.31 -27.18
CA PHE A 361 10.01 1.29 -28.13
C PHE A 361 11.32 1.05 -27.39
N VAL A 362 12.22 0.30 -28.02
CA VAL A 362 13.45 -0.20 -27.40
C VAL A 362 14.62 0.07 -28.31
N ALA A 363 15.73 0.51 -27.74
CA ALA A 363 17.03 0.57 -28.37
C ALA A 363 18.08 -0.10 -27.48
N ILE A 364 18.95 -0.93 -28.07
CA ILE A 364 20.01 -1.67 -27.36
C ILE A 364 21.36 -1.46 -28.06
N ALA A 365 22.37 -1.08 -27.28
CA ALA A 365 23.77 -1.02 -27.70
C ALA A 365 24.59 -2.07 -26.94
N PHE A 366 25.46 -2.80 -27.65
CA PHE A 366 26.39 -3.76 -27.08
C PHE A 366 27.83 -3.29 -27.27
N ASP A 367 28.68 -3.53 -26.27
CA ASP A 367 30.11 -3.20 -26.35
C ASP A 367 30.93 -4.28 -27.09
N ALA A 368 30.31 -5.41 -27.41
CA ALA A 368 30.86 -6.48 -28.25
C ALA A 368 30.21 -6.47 -29.63
N GLU A 369 30.90 -7.03 -30.64
CA GLU A 369 30.26 -7.29 -31.94
C GLU A 369 29.03 -8.18 -31.72
N SER A 370 27.90 -7.77 -32.30
CA SER A 370 26.61 -8.42 -32.10
C SER A 370 25.95 -8.74 -33.45
N THR A 371 25.36 -9.93 -33.57
CA THR A 371 24.64 -10.36 -34.77
C THR A 371 23.42 -11.20 -34.39
N VAL A 372 22.47 -11.38 -35.32
CA VAL A 372 21.38 -12.36 -35.14
C VAL A 372 22.02 -13.73 -35.02
N ASP A 373 21.65 -14.50 -33.99
CA ASP A 373 22.17 -15.86 -33.86
C ASP A 373 21.64 -16.73 -35.03
N PRO A 374 22.53 -17.35 -35.83
CA PRO A 374 22.11 -18.17 -36.97
C PRO A 374 21.37 -19.44 -36.57
N ASP A 375 21.58 -19.92 -35.34
CA ASP A 375 20.98 -21.15 -34.80
C ASP A 375 19.69 -20.85 -34.02
N ASP A 376 19.52 -19.62 -33.55
CA ASP A 376 18.32 -19.11 -32.88
C ASP A 376 18.02 -17.65 -33.29
N PRO A 377 17.21 -17.41 -34.33
CA PRO A 377 16.91 -16.07 -34.82
C PRO A 377 16.20 -15.13 -33.81
N GLY A 378 15.73 -15.66 -32.67
CA GLY A 378 15.19 -14.87 -31.55
C GLY A 378 16.25 -14.39 -30.55
N SER A 379 17.52 -14.70 -30.79
CA SER A 379 18.65 -14.37 -29.93
C SER A 379 19.69 -13.48 -30.63
N VAL A 380 20.33 -12.63 -29.84
CA VAL A 380 21.53 -11.89 -30.24
C VAL A 380 22.76 -12.70 -29.83
N ARG A 381 23.63 -13.03 -30.78
CA ARG A 381 24.96 -13.59 -30.53
C ARG A 381 25.97 -12.46 -30.32
N LEU A 382 26.74 -12.54 -29.24
CA LEU A 382 27.79 -11.59 -28.88
C LEU A 382 29.17 -12.25 -29.03
N ASP A 383 30.11 -11.56 -29.68
CA ASP A 383 31.50 -11.99 -29.76
C ASP A 383 32.23 -11.68 -28.45
N ALA A 384 32.28 -12.67 -27.54
CA ALA A 384 32.88 -12.56 -26.22
C ALA A 384 33.80 -13.76 -25.95
N ALA A 385 35.02 -13.49 -25.52
CA ALA A 385 35.97 -14.50 -25.06
C ALA A 385 35.59 -15.05 -23.66
N PRO A 386 36.08 -16.24 -23.29
CA PRO A 386 35.98 -16.73 -21.91
C PRO A 386 36.62 -15.75 -20.92
N GLY A 387 35.93 -15.47 -19.81
CA GLY A 387 36.37 -14.51 -18.79
C GLY A 387 36.16 -13.03 -19.16
N GLU A 388 35.59 -12.73 -20.33
CA GLU A 388 35.32 -11.36 -20.78
C GLU A 388 34.04 -10.78 -20.17
N THR A 389 34.02 -9.45 -20.01
CA THR A 389 32.85 -8.69 -19.58
C THR A 389 32.28 -7.91 -20.77
N VAL A 390 30.97 -8.06 -21.01
CA VAL A 390 30.23 -7.34 -22.06
C VAL A 390 29.03 -6.62 -21.46
N CYS A 391 28.81 -5.37 -21.87
CA CYS A 391 27.65 -4.58 -21.46
C CYS A 391 26.61 -4.50 -22.57
N ALA A 392 25.33 -4.54 -22.16
CA ALA A 392 24.16 -4.22 -22.96
C ALA A 392 23.48 -2.99 -22.35
N ARG A 393 23.50 -1.87 -23.07
CA ARG A 393 22.79 -0.64 -22.70
C ARG A 393 21.41 -0.67 -23.34
N VAL A 394 20.35 -0.55 -22.55
CA VAL A 394 18.96 -0.69 -23.00
C VAL A 394 18.20 0.58 -22.67
N GLY A 395 17.88 1.37 -23.70
CA GLY A 395 17.05 2.57 -23.60
C GLY A 395 15.63 2.29 -24.08
N THR A 396 14.63 2.85 -23.40
CA THR A 396 13.22 2.64 -23.75
C THR A 396 12.46 3.96 -23.87
N SER A 397 11.34 3.94 -24.59
CA SER A 397 10.47 5.10 -24.78
C SER A 397 9.03 4.67 -25.07
N LEU A 398 8.05 5.43 -24.61
CA LEU A 398 6.63 5.29 -25.00
C LEU A 398 6.27 6.17 -26.22
N ILE A 399 7.24 6.93 -26.75
CA ILE A 399 7.06 7.88 -27.85
C ILE A 399 7.49 7.29 -29.19
N SER A 400 8.75 6.86 -29.32
CA SER A 400 9.30 6.37 -30.60
C SER A 400 10.63 5.63 -30.45
N ILE A 401 11.07 4.96 -31.52
CA ILE A 401 12.43 4.40 -31.61
C ILE A 401 13.49 5.49 -31.47
N ASP A 402 13.32 6.64 -32.14
CA ASP A 402 14.31 7.71 -32.10
C ASP A 402 14.44 8.33 -30.70
N GLN A 403 13.34 8.35 -29.94
CA GLN A 403 13.36 8.76 -28.54
C GLN A 403 14.06 7.71 -27.65
N ALA A 404 13.83 6.41 -27.87
CA ALA A 404 14.58 5.36 -27.17
C ALA A 404 16.09 5.43 -27.46
N VAL A 405 16.49 5.83 -28.67
CA VAL A 405 17.89 6.10 -29.03
C VAL A 405 18.42 7.37 -28.35
N HIS A 406 17.59 8.39 -28.11
CA HIS A 406 17.99 9.55 -27.30
C HIS A 406 18.24 9.15 -25.84
N VAL A 407 17.36 8.35 -25.25
CA VAL A 407 17.56 7.80 -23.89
C VAL A 407 18.89 7.05 -23.79
N LEU A 408 19.24 6.22 -24.78
CA LEU A 408 20.55 5.56 -24.80
C LEU A 408 21.72 6.55 -24.73
N ARG A 409 21.65 7.67 -25.46
CA ARG A 409 22.72 8.66 -25.54
C ARG A 409 22.79 9.54 -24.29
N ASP A 410 21.63 9.93 -23.76
CA ASP A 410 21.55 10.93 -22.70
C ASP A 410 21.67 10.31 -21.31
N GLU A 411 21.15 9.09 -21.11
CA GLU A 411 21.13 8.44 -19.79
C GLU A 411 22.11 7.26 -19.66
N LEU A 412 22.54 6.65 -20.77
CA LEU A 412 23.23 5.35 -20.76
C LEU A 412 24.60 5.36 -21.46
N ASP A 413 25.02 6.45 -22.11
CA ASP A 413 26.37 6.62 -22.69
C ASP A 413 27.42 6.94 -21.61
N VAL A 414 27.45 6.08 -20.60
CA VAL A 414 28.32 6.11 -19.42
C VAL A 414 28.82 4.70 -19.10
N ASP A 415 29.80 4.62 -18.21
CA ASP A 415 30.28 3.33 -17.70
C ASP A 415 29.30 2.75 -16.67
N PHE A 416 29.24 1.42 -16.58
CA PHE A 416 28.34 0.71 -15.65
C PHE A 416 28.52 1.20 -14.20
N ASP A 417 29.76 1.30 -13.73
CA ASP A 417 30.06 1.65 -12.34
C ASP A 417 29.72 3.12 -12.04
N GLU A 418 29.79 4.00 -13.05
CA GLU A 418 29.37 5.40 -12.94
C GLU A 418 27.85 5.50 -12.80
N LEU A 419 27.08 4.80 -13.64
CA LEU A 419 25.62 4.76 -13.53
C LEU A 419 25.16 4.14 -12.21
N GLN A 420 25.79 3.05 -11.78
CA GLN A 420 25.54 2.42 -10.49
C GLN A 420 25.77 3.39 -9.33
N THR A 421 26.87 4.15 -9.38
CA THR A 421 27.18 5.15 -8.35
C THR A 421 26.16 6.29 -8.33
N ALA A 422 25.71 6.74 -9.51
CA ALA A 422 24.67 7.75 -9.62
C ALA A 422 23.33 7.26 -9.05
N ALA A 423 22.88 6.06 -9.42
CA ALA A 423 21.66 5.45 -8.90
C ALA A 423 21.73 5.23 -7.37
N ARG A 424 22.88 4.75 -6.86
CA ARG A 424 23.11 4.60 -5.40
C ARG A 424 23.01 5.95 -4.70
N SER A 425 23.59 7.01 -5.27
CA SER A 425 23.59 8.35 -4.66
C SER A 425 22.18 8.94 -4.57
N LEU A 426 21.32 8.71 -5.58
CA LEU A 426 19.92 9.11 -5.54
C LEU A 426 19.16 8.41 -4.40
N TRP A 427 19.38 7.10 -4.24
CA TRP A 427 18.77 6.35 -3.13
C TRP A 427 19.33 6.73 -1.77
N ALA A 428 20.65 6.89 -1.64
CA ALA A 428 21.26 7.33 -0.40
C ALA A 428 20.64 8.67 0.05
N ALA A 429 20.55 9.66 -0.85
CA ALA A 429 19.91 10.94 -0.55
C ALA A 429 18.41 10.81 -0.21
N ARG A 430 17.68 9.89 -0.87
CA ARG A 430 16.25 9.69 -0.58
C ARG A 430 16.00 8.99 0.76
N LEU A 431 16.90 8.11 1.19
CA LEU A 431 16.79 7.33 2.43
C LEU A 431 17.41 8.06 3.64
N ASP A 432 18.22 9.08 3.41
CA ASP A 432 18.85 9.94 4.45
C ASP A 432 17.82 10.75 5.25
N VAL A 433 16.52 10.60 4.97
CA VAL A 433 15.45 11.26 5.73
C VAL A 433 15.26 10.66 7.13
N LEU A 434 15.84 9.49 7.43
CA LEU A 434 15.60 8.77 8.67
C LEU A 434 16.89 8.16 9.26
N GLU A 435 17.16 8.53 10.51
CA GLU A 435 18.15 7.89 11.38
C GLU A 435 17.43 7.17 12.54
N VAL A 436 17.93 5.99 12.91
CA VAL A 436 17.30 5.11 13.91
C VAL A 436 18.35 4.58 14.89
N GLU A 437 18.04 4.63 16.18
CA GLU A 437 18.84 4.01 17.23
C GLU A 437 18.11 2.85 17.91
N GLY A 438 18.85 1.81 18.28
CA GLY A 438 18.36 0.70 19.09
C GLY A 438 17.56 -0.38 18.34
N ALA A 439 17.47 -0.29 17.01
CA ALA A 439 16.90 -1.34 16.17
C ALA A 439 17.87 -2.52 15.97
N SER A 440 17.32 -3.74 15.89
CA SER A 440 18.05 -4.93 15.46
C SER A 440 18.45 -4.83 13.98
N ARG A 441 19.39 -5.67 13.52
CA ARG A 441 19.75 -5.71 12.10
C ARG A 441 18.53 -5.98 11.21
N GLU A 442 17.68 -6.91 11.62
CA GLU A 442 16.49 -7.29 10.84
C GLU A 442 15.48 -6.14 10.80
N GLU A 443 15.30 -5.42 11.91
CA GLU A 443 14.47 -4.22 11.97
C GLU A 443 15.03 -3.11 11.08
N LEU A 444 16.35 -2.89 11.08
CA LEU A 444 16.99 -1.91 10.18
C LEU A 444 16.78 -2.26 8.70
N VAL A 445 16.92 -3.54 8.33
CA VAL A 445 16.60 -4.00 6.96
C VAL A 445 15.12 -3.74 6.66
N GLY A 446 14.21 -4.05 7.58
CA GLY A 446 12.78 -3.75 7.44
C GLY A 446 12.53 -2.26 7.23
N ILE A 447 13.04 -1.40 8.10
CA ILE A 447 12.85 0.06 8.09
C ILE A 447 13.32 0.67 6.76
N TYR A 448 14.57 0.42 6.36
CA TYR A 448 15.11 1.05 5.16
C TYR A 448 14.54 0.43 3.88
N SER A 449 14.20 -0.86 3.88
CA SER A 449 13.47 -1.48 2.76
C SER A 449 12.04 -0.92 2.64
N SER A 450 11.40 -0.57 3.75
CA SER A 450 10.09 0.11 3.73
C SER A 450 10.19 1.53 3.16
N LEU A 451 11.21 2.31 3.54
CA LEU A 451 11.43 3.63 2.92
C LEU A 451 11.72 3.52 1.42
N TYR A 452 12.43 2.49 0.99
CA TYR A 452 12.62 2.18 -0.43
C TYR A 452 11.28 1.90 -1.13
N ARG A 453 10.42 1.04 -0.58
CA ARG A 453 9.12 0.69 -1.18
C ARG A 453 8.19 1.90 -1.30
N VAL A 454 8.13 2.74 -0.26
CA VAL A 454 7.38 4.02 -0.27
C VAL A 454 7.80 4.89 -1.44
N ASN A 455 9.09 4.91 -1.81
CA ASN A 455 9.64 5.76 -2.87
C ASN A 455 9.80 5.04 -4.23
N LEU A 456 9.27 3.82 -4.36
CA LEU A 456 9.27 3.07 -5.62
C LEU A 456 8.09 3.48 -6.51
N TYR A 457 6.92 3.69 -5.90
CA TYR A 457 5.68 4.11 -6.55
C TYR A 457 5.13 5.39 -5.90
N PRO A 458 4.33 6.20 -6.61
CA PRO A 458 4.02 6.15 -8.05
C PRO A 458 5.26 6.43 -8.94
N ASN A 459 5.15 6.14 -10.23
CA ASN A 459 6.20 6.37 -11.22
C ASN A 459 5.89 7.59 -12.10
N PHE A 460 6.91 8.30 -12.55
CA PHE A 460 6.77 9.33 -13.58
C PHE A 460 6.86 8.72 -14.98
N SER A 461 5.86 8.93 -15.84
CA SER A 461 5.87 8.41 -17.23
C SER A 461 6.36 9.43 -18.26
N ASP A 462 6.87 10.59 -17.82
CA ASP A 462 7.36 11.65 -18.70
C ASP A 462 8.80 11.43 -19.18
N GLU A 463 9.05 11.81 -20.43
CA GLU A 463 10.31 11.77 -21.14
C GLU A 463 10.72 13.20 -21.57
N VAL A 464 12.00 13.39 -21.89
CA VAL A 464 12.49 14.66 -22.47
C VAL A 464 12.61 14.52 -23.98
N ALA A 465 11.72 15.18 -24.73
CA ALA A 465 11.74 15.23 -26.19
C ALA A 465 11.90 16.67 -26.67
N ASP A 466 12.85 16.93 -27.57
CA ASP A 466 13.17 18.27 -28.09
C ASP A 466 13.38 19.33 -26.98
N GLY A 467 14.01 18.92 -25.87
CA GLY A 467 14.28 19.77 -24.70
C GLY A 467 13.04 20.14 -23.86
N ARG A 468 11.91 19.45 -24.07
CA ARG A 468 10.68 19.62 -23.29
C ARG A 468 10.30 18.33 -22.58
N ILE A 469 9.76 18.47 -21.38
CA ILE A 469 9.13 17.36 -20.66
C ILE A 469 7.78 17.07 -21.33
N VAL A 470 7.60 15.85 -21.81
CA VAL A 470 6.39 15.38 -22.48
C VAL A 470 6.08 13.95 -22.06
N HIS A 471 4.83 13.51 -22.24
CA HIS A 471 4.46 12.11 -22.03
C HIS A 471 3.49 11.64 -23.10
N ALA A 472 3.53 10.35 -23.42
CA ALA A 472 2.48 9.67 -24.16
C ALA A 472 1.27 9.49 -23.22
N SER A 473 0.15 10.17 -23.52
CA SER A 473 -1.00 10.23 -22.62
C SER A 473 -1.70 8.88 -22.48
N PRO A 474 -1.81 8.33 -21.26
CA PRO A 474 -2.56 7.10 -21.01
C PRO A 474 -4.06 7.35 -20.74
N VAL A 475 -4.49 8.62 -20.75
CA VAL A 475 -5.85 9.04 -20.40
C VAL A 475 -6.60 9.70 -21.55
N LEU A 476 -5.97 9.80 -22.72
CA LEU A 476 -6.59 10.24 -23.96
C LEU A 476 -6.71 9.06 -24.93
N PRO A 477 -7.75 9.05 -25.78
CA PRO A 477 -7.81 8.07 -26.86
C PRO A 477 -6.60 8.22 -27.78
N HIS A 478 -6.08 7.09 -28.22
CA HIS A 478 -5.03 7.07 -29.24
C HIS A 478 -5.55 7.70 -30.55
N LEU A 479 -4.69 8.44 -31.24
CA LEU A 479 -5.03 9.03 -32.54
C LEU A 479 -5.09 7.98 -33.66
N LYS A 480 -4.31 6.91 -33.49
CA LYS A 480 -4.17 5.76 -34.40
C LYS A 480 -3.54 4.59 -33.64
N ASP A 481 -3.44 3.43 -34.26
CA ASP A 481 -2.58 2.35 -33.75
C ASP A 481 -1.10 2.76 -33.83
N SER A 482 -0.30 2.33 -32.85
CA SER A 482 1.16 2.48 -32.89
C SER A 482 1.74 1.68 -34.06
N ASP A 483 2.68 2.30 -34.78
CA ASP A 483 3.42 1.63 -35.85
C ASP A 483 4.76 1.10 -35.32
N ASP A 484 5.63 0.63 -36.23
CA ASP A 484 6.93 0.07 -35.85
C ASP A 484 7.91 1.11 -35.30
N GLU A 485 7.65 2.41 -35.53
CA GLU A 485 8.59 3.47 -35.21
C GLU A 485 8.03 4.50 -34.22
N HIS A 486 6.71 4.71 -34.18
CA HIS A 486 6.05 5.77 -33.41
C HIS A 486 4.78 5.31 -32.69
N THR A 487 4.56 5.91 -31.52
CA THR A 487 3.37 5.75 -30.70
C THR A 487 2.12 6.29 -31.41
N GLY A 488 0.99 5.63 -31.17
CA GLY A 488 -0.34 6.12 -31.54
C GLY A 488 -0.97 7.05 -30.49
N ALA A 489 -0.38 7.11 -29.29
CA ALA A 489 -0.84 7.95 -28.19
C ALA A 489 -0.64 9.44 -28.47
N GLN A 490 -1.46 10.28 -27.83
CA GLN A 490 -1.30 11.73 -27.89
C GLN A 490 -0.15 12.17 -26.99
N LEU A 491 0.73 13.03 -27.51
CA LEU A 491 1.81 13.61 -26.70
C LEU A 491 1.34 14.88 -26.02
N VAL A 492 1.51 14.94 -24.71
CA VAL A 492 1.10 16.07 -23.86
C VAL A 492 2.34 16.62 -23.15
N THR A 493 2.40 17.94 -22.98
CA THR A 493 3.51 18.61 -22.29
C THR A 493 3.33 18.53 -20.78
N GLY A 494 4.42 18.29 -20.06
CA GLY A 494 4.43 18.21 -18.60
C GLY A 494 4.59 16.79 -18.09
N ARG A 495 4.76 16.68 -16.76
CA ARG A 495 4.92 15.40 -16.07
C ARG A 495 3.59 14.68 -15.95
N MET A 496 3.66 13.37 -15.77
CA MET A 496 2.51 12.50 -15.55
C MET A 496 2.91 11.41 -14.56
N SER A 497 2.09 11.22 -13.53
CA SER A 497 2.27 10.14 -12.56
C SER A 497 1.34 8.97 -12.89
N VAL A 498 1.87 7.76 -12.75
CA VAL A 498 1.20 6.49 -13.07
C VAL A 498 1.55 5.40 -12.06
N ASN A 499 0.92 4.21 -12.18
CA ASN A 499 1.21 3.01 -11.39
C ASN A 499 0.94 3.19 -9.89
N HIS A 500 -0.33 3.44 -9.53
CA HIS A 500 -0.68 3.73 -8.13
C HIS A 500 -2.14 3.43 -7.78
N GLY A 501 -2.34 2.81 -6.62
CA GLY A 501 -3.63 2.59 -5.99
C GLY A 501 -3.91 3.60 -4.89
N PHE A 502 -4.86 4.51 -5.11
CA PHE A 502 -5.21 5.48 -4.07
C PHE A 502 -6.01 4.85 -2.93
N TRP A 503 -6.81 3.82 -3.23
CA TRP A 503 -7.58 3.12 -2.20
C TRP A 503 -6.64 2.64 -1.10
N ASP A 504 -5.47 2.10 -1.44
CA ASP A 504 -4.42 1.67 -0.50
C ASP A 504 -3.74 2.86 0.17
N THR A 505 -3.08 3.67 -0.66
CA THR A 505 -1.97 4.52 -0.24
C THR A 505 -2.38 5.79 0.50
N TYR A 506 -3.65 6.22 0.43
CA TYR A 506 -4.11 7.44 1.13
C TYR A 506 -3.91 7.37 2.64
N ARG A 507 -3.92 6.15 3.20
CA ARG A 507 -3.87 5.92 4.65
C ARG A 507 -2.55 6.35 5.26
N THR A 508 -1.43 6.03 4.60
CA THR A 508 -0.10 6.14 5.21
C THR A 508 0.96 6.69 4.27
N VAL A 509 0.95 6.35 2.97
CA VAL A 509 1.97 6.81 2.02
C VAL A 509 1.91 8.32 1.80
N TRP A 510 0.74 8.86 1.45
CA TRP A 510 0.59 10.30 1.21
C TRP A 510 0.82 11.14 2.49
N PRO A 511 0.36 10.72 3.68
CA PRO A 511 0.77 11.35 4.94
C PRO A 511 2.27 11.29 5.23
N LEU A 512 2.96 10.22 4.82
CA LEU A 512 4.42 10.11 4.95
C LEU A 512 5.13 11.01 3.94
N TYR A 513 4.63 11.13 2.71
CA TYR A 513 5.10 12.15 1.77
C TYR A 513 4.92 13.56 2.34
N ALA A 514 3.77 13.88 2.95
CA ALA A 514 3.56 15.17 3.59
C ALA A 514 4.57 15.47 4.71
N LEU A 515 4.99 14.44 5.46
CA LEU A 515 5.96 14.57 6.54
C LEU A 515 7.40 14.67 6.03
N ALA A 516 7.85 13.65 5.32
CA ALA A 516 9.26 13.38 5.01
C ALA A 516 9.69 13.87 3.62
N TYR A 517 8.75 13.95 2.67
CA TYR A 517 9.05 14.26 1.25
C TYR A 517 8.03 15.26 0.66
N PRO A 518 7.79 16.42 1.29
CA PRO A 518 6.66 17.28 0.91
C PRO A 518 6.78 17.83 -0.51
N VAL A 519 8.00 18.07 -0.99
CA VAL A 519 8.25 18.55 -2.36
C VAL A 519 7.94 17.45 -3.37
N GLU A 520 8.49 16.26 -3.17
CA GLU A 520 8.26 15.10 -4.04
C GLU A 520 6.78 14.69 -4.06
N GLY A 521 6.13 14.67 -2.89
CA GLY A 521 4.70 14.39 -2.77
C GLY A 521 3.84 15.38 -3.56
N ALA A 522 4.19 16.67 -3.54
CA ALA A 522 3.50 17.69 -4.32
C ALA A 522 3.73 17.54 -5.83
N GLU A 523 4.93 17.19 -6.27
CA GLU A 523 5.22 16.91 -7.69
C GLU A 523 4.47 15.69 -8.21
N LEU A 524 4.40 14.62 -7.40
CA LEU A 524 3.66 13.41 -7.72
C LEU A 524 2.15 13.66 -7.77
N ALA A 525 1.61 14.43 -6.82
CA ALA A 525 0.21 14.83 -6.84
C ALA A 525 -0.11 15.64 -8.11
N ASP A 526 0.72 16.61 -8.50
CA ASP A 526 0.51 17.39 -9.73
C ASP A 526 0.59 16.51 -10.99
N GLY A 527 1.43 15.47 -10.99
CA GLY A 527 1.46 14.45 -12.04
C GLY A 527 0.12 13.72 -12.21
N PHE A 528 -0.62 13.46 -11.14
CA PHE A 528 -1.99 12.92 -11.21
C PHE A 528 -3.03 14.00 -11.54
N VAL A 529 -2.89 15.23 -11.04
CA VAL A 529 -3.74 16.37 -11.44
C VAL A 529 -3.58 16.67 -12.94
N SER A 530 -2.43 16.34 -13.54
CA SER A 530 -2.24 16.35 -15.00
C SER A 530 -3.22 15.43 -15.72
N GLN A 531 -3.61 14.28 -15.15
CA GLN A 531 -4.69 13.43 -15.69
C GLN A 531 -6.01 14.19 -15.71
N PHE A 532 -6.34 14.92 -14.63
CA PHE A 532 -7.55 15.74 -14.58
C PHE A 532 -7.53 16.86 -15.63
N ARG A 533 -6.41 17.58 -15.77
CA ARG A 533 -6.27 18.63 -16.78
C ARG A 533 -6.39 18.11 -18.21
N THR A 534 -5.97 16.85 -18.44
CA THR A 534 -5.87 16.26 -19.77
C THR A 534 -7.10 15.44 -20.15
N GLY A 535 -7.47 14.47 -19.32
CA GLY A 535 -8.57 13.51 -19.52
C GLY A 535 -9.81 13.80 -18.66
N GLY A 536 -9.79 14.85 -17.84
CA GLY A 536 -10.94 15.30 -17.06
C GLY A 536 -11.13 14.60 -15.71
N TRP A 537 -10.38 13.54 -15.40
CA TRP A 537 -10.49 12.79 -14.15
C TRP A 537 -9.12 12.39 -13.63
N ILE A 538 -9.06 11.96 -12.38
CA ILE A 538 -7.92 11.23 -11.83
C ILE A 538 -8.31 9.76 -11.74
N ALA A 539 -7.40 8.86 -12.11
CA ALA A 539 -7.58 7.43 -11.94
C ALA A 539 -7.86 7.09 -10.46
N ARG A 540 -8.80 6.18 -10.20
CA ARG A 540 -8.91 5.55 -8.86
C ARG A 540 -7.74 4.61 -8.62
N TRP A 541 -7.45 3.81 -9.63
CA TRP A 541 -6.26 2.99 -9.76
C TRP A 541 -5.61 3.26 -11.12
N SER A 542 -4.32 3.59 -11.12
CA SER A 542 -3.57 3.90 -12.34
C SER A 542 -2.63 2.76 -12.73
N SER A 543 -2.78 2.22 -13.94
CA SER A 543 -1.78 1.33 -14.56
C SER A 543 -1.92 1.25 -16.10
N PRO A 544 -1.35 2.19 -16.88
CA PRO A 544 -1.03 3.56 -16.48
C PRO A 544 -2.25 4.48 -16.50
N GLY A 545 -3.32 4.13 -17.23
CA GLY A 545 -4.56 4.90 -17.32
C GLY A 545 -5.60 4.50 -16.28
N TYR A 546 -6.88 4.70 -16.57
CA TYR A 546 -7.99 4.50 -15.63
C TYR A 546 -8.37 3.01 -15.48
N ALA A 547 -7.75 2.30 -14.55
CA ALA A 547 -8.14 0.92 -14.23
C ALA A 547 -9.35 0.90 -13.26
N ASP A 548 -10.33 0.03 -13.53
CA ASP A 548 -11.47 -0.18 -12.63
C ASP A 548 -11.15 -1.24 -11.56
N LEU A 549 -10.45 -0.81 -10.51
CA LEU A 549 -10.13 -1.63 -9.34
C LEU A 549 -10.49 -0.89 -8.04
N MET A 550 -10.81 -1.66 -7.00
CA MET A 550 -11.14 -1.19 -5.64
C MET A 550 -12.31 -0.19 -5.58
N THR A 551 -12.51 0.40 -4.40
CA THR A 551 -13.56 1.39 -4.11
C THR A 551 -12.96 2.76 -3.75
N GLY A 552 -13.80 3.79 -3.64
CA GLY A 552 -13.39 5.13 -3.24
C GLY A 552 -12.72 5.98 -4.33
N THR A 553 -12.60 7.28 -4.08
CA THR A 553 -11.88 8.26 -4.92
C THR A 553 -10.74 8.87 -4.12
N SER A 554 -9.95 8.05 -3.44
CA SER A 554 -9.12 8.47 -2.30
C SER A 554 -7.90 9.34 -2.65
N SER A 555 -7.70 9.72 -3.91
CA SER A 555 -6.86 10.87 -4.26
C SER A 555 -7.40 12.17 -3.66
N ASP A 556 -8.72 12.27 -3.48
CA ASP A 556 -9.41 13.39 -2.85
C ASP A 556 -8.84 13.67 -1.44
N VAL A 557 -8.85 12.65 -0.56
CA VAL A 557 -8.33 12.78 0.81
C VAL A 557 -6.81 12.86 0.84
N ALA A 558 -6.10 12.10 -0.01
CA ALA A 558 -4.64 12.13 -0.06
C ALA A 558 -4.09 13.53 -0.38
N PHE A 559 -4.66 14.21 -1.37
CA PHE A 559 -4.16 15.53 -1.78
C PHE A 559 -4.67 16.66 -0.87
N ALA A 560 -5.87 16.51 -0.31
CA ALA A 560 -6.34 17.41 0.74
C ALA A 560 -5.48 17.30 2.02
N ASP A 561 -4.86 16.15 2.30
CA ASP A 561 -3.91 15.95 3.40
C ASP A 561 -2.56 16.65 3.13
N LEU A 562 -2.01 16.50 1.92
CA LEU A 562 -0.85 17.26 1.46
C LEU A 562 -1.07 18.77 1.63
N ASP A 563 -2.23 19.27 1.18
CA ASP A 563 -2.64 20.66 1.34
C ASP A 563 -2.75 21.07 2.82
N ALA A 564 -3.37 20.22 3.66
CA ALA A 564 -3.56 20.49 5.09
C ALA A 564 -2.24 20.59 5.86
N LYS A 565 -1.20 19.89 5.38
CA LYS A 565 0.14 19.85 5.97
C LYS A 565 1.13 20.80 5.30
N GLY A 566 0.67 21.61 4.35
CA GLY A 566 1.48 22.67 3.74
C GLY A 566 2.47 22.18 2.70
N ALA A 567 2.27 21.00 2.11
CA ALA A 567 3.06 20.58 0.95
C ALA A 567 2.89 21.61 -0.20
N PRO A 568 3.97 21.92 -0.94
CA PRO A 568 3.97 22.99 -1.95
C PRO A 568 3.28 22.55 -3.26
N LEU A 569 1.97 22.31 -3.20
CA LEU A 569 1.16 21.92 -4.36
C LEU A 569 1.24 23.01 -5.46
N PRO A 570 1.64 22.66 -6.71
CA PRO A 570 1.77 23.64 -7.79
C PRO A 570 0.47 24.37 -8.14
N ASP A 571 -0.67 23.70 -7.98
CA ASP A 571 -2.00 24.22 -8.32
C ASP A 571 -3.06 23.67 -7.37
N ARG A 572 -3.24 24.36 -6.24
CA ARG A 572 -4.19 23.96 -5.19
C ARG A 572 -5.63 23.94 -5.68
N PHE A 573 -6.01 24.85 -6.60
CA PHE A 573 -7.37 24.91 -7.14
C PHE A 573 -7.66 23.75 -8.09
N ALA A 574 -6.76 23.42 -9.03
CA ALA A 574 -6.96 22.25 -9.88
C ALA A 574 -6.96 20.95 -9.06
N THR A 575 -6.15 20.88 -8.00
CA THR A 575 -6.16 19.76 -7.05
C THR A 575 -7.52 19.59 -6.40
N TYR A 576 -8.10 20.67 -5.86
CA TYR A 576 -9.44 20.65 -5.29
C TYR A 576 -10.51 20.33 -6.33
N TYR A 577 -10.46 20.93 -7.52
CA TYR A 577 -11.46 20.72 -8.57
C TYR A 577 -11.46 19.29 -9.11
N ALA A 578 -10.30 18.62 -9.14
CA ALA A 578 -10.23 17.20 -9.49
C ALA A 578 -11.07 16.34 -8.54
N GLY A 579 -10.95 16.55 -7.22
CA GLY A 579 -11.76 15.84 -6.24
C GLY A 579 -13.20 16.32 -6.17
N LEU A 580 -13.47 17.61 -6.37
CA LEU A 580 -14.82 18.14 -6.47
C LEU A 580 -15.60 17.46 -7.60
N ARG A 581 -14.95 17.15 -8.72
CA ARG A 581 -15.58 16.41 -9.82
C ARG A 581 -15.99 15.00 -9.41
N ASN A 582 -15.12 14.27 -8.71
CA ASN A 582 -15.45 12.97 -8.11
C ASN A 582 -16.68 13.04 -7.21
N ALA A 583 -16.80 14.12 -6.44
CA ALA A 583 -17.85 14.34 -5.45
C ALA A 583 -19.19 14.84 -6.02
N THR A 584 -19.23 15.31 -7.27
CA THR A 584 -20.38 16.07 -7.81
C THR A 584 -20.78 15.71 -9.24
N ALA A 585 -20.13 14.76 -9.91
CA ALA A 585 -20.52 14.28 -11.23
C ALA A 585 -20.53 12.76 -11.33
N MET A 586 -21.42 12.26 -12.19
CA MET A 586 -21.40 10.86 -12.62
C MET A 586 -20.12 10.57 -13.41
N PRO A 587 -19.51 9.39 -13.22
CA PRO A 587 -18.30 9.02 -13.93
C PRO A 587 -18.58 8.81 -15.41
N THR A 588 -17.64 9.21 -16.27
CA THR A 588 -17.78 9.03 -17.73
C THR A 588 -17.41 7.63 -18.20
N GLU A 589 -16.74 6.86 -17.35
CA GLU A 589 -16.30 5.49 -17.58
C GLU A 589 -16.04 4.78 -16.24
N ALA A 590 -15.84 3.46 -16.26
CA ALA A 590 -15.79 2.67 -15.03
C ALA A 590 -14.57 2.98 -14.13
N GLY A 591 -13.42 3.37 -14.69
CA GLY A 591 -12.16 3.57 -13.95
C GLY A 591 -12.02 4.89 -13.19
N VAL A 592 -13.03 5.77 -13.24
CA VAL A 592 -12.97 7.14 -12.68
C VAL A 592 -14.19 7.45 -11.81
N GLY A 593 -14.09 8.50 -10.99
CA GLY A 593 -15.21 9.02 -10.20
C GLY A 593 -15.82 8.02 -9.21
N ARG A 594 -16.91 8.42 -8.57
CA ARG A 594 -17.70 7.52 -7.71
C ARG A 594 -18.61 6.67 -8.60
N LYS A 595 -18.52 5.34 -8.53
CA LYS A 595 -19.26 4.40 -9.42
C LYS A 595 -20.76 4.67 -9.48
N ASP A 596 -21.33 5.08 -8.37
CA ASP A 596 -22.70 5.53 -8.26
C ASP A 596 -22.72 6.80 -7.40
N LEU A 597 -23.24 7.91 -7.92
CA LEU A 597 -23.45 9.14 -7.15
C LEU A 597 -24.94 9.32 -6.77
N ARG A 598 -25.85 8.48 -7.27
CA ARG A 598 -27.30 8.57 -6.99
C ARG A 598 -27.62 8.41 -5.51
N TRP A 599 -26.73 7.74 -4.77
CA TRP A 599 -26.87 7.61 -3.32
C TRP A 599 -26.84 8.95 -2.59
N VAL A 600 -26.27 10.01 -3.18
CA VAL A 600 -26.25 11.34 -2.58
C VAL A 600 -27.67 11.83 -2.32
N PHE A 601 -28.60 11.59 -3.26
CA PHE A 601 -30.02 11.94 -3.13
C PHE A 601 -30.76 11.06 -2.12
N ARG A 602 -30.34 9.79 -2.02
CA ARG A 602 -30.96 8.78 -1.14
C ARG A 602 -30.38 8.77 0.28
N GLY A 603 -29.28 9.50 0.50
CA GLY A 603 -28.48 9.52 1.71
C GLY A 603 -27.55 8.30 1.92
N ALA A 604 -27.73 7.18 1.22
CA ALA A 604 -26.88 6.00 1.34
C ALA A 604 -26.94 5.11 0.09
N PRO A 605 -25.84 4.39 -0.23
CA PRO A 605 -25.84 3.45 -1.36
C PRO A 605 -26.65 2.19 -1.04
N THR A 606 -27.12 1.54 -2.10
CA THR A 606 -28.03 0.39 -2.00
C THR A 606 -27.32 -0.93 -2.31
N PRO A 607 -27.86 -2.09 -1.88
CA PRO A 607 -27.26 -3.41 -2.09
C PRO A 607 -27.02 -3.79 -3.56
N GLU A 608 -27.66 -3.11 -4.51
CA GLU A 608 -27.48 -3.32 -5.95
C GLU A 608 -26.14 -2.78 -6.46
N SER A 609 -25.52 -1.85 -5.73
CA SER A 609 -24.12 -1.46 -5.96
C SER A 609 -23.20 -2.58 -5.44
N HIS A 610 -22.05 -2.79 -6.09
CA HIS A 610 -21.01 -3.66 -5.55
C HIS A 610 -20.32 -2.96 -4.37
N GLU A 611 -20.24 -3.62 -3.20
CA GLU A 611 -19.54 -3.15 -1.99
C GLU A 611 -20.00 -1.76 -1.48
N PRO A 612 -21.32 -1.53 -1.30
CA PRO A 612 -21.90 -0.22 -1.02
C PRO A 612 -21.42 0.40 0.30
N VAL A 613 -21.18 -0.40 1.35
CA VAL A 613 -20.70 0.15 2.63
C VAL A 613 -19.28 0.69 2.50
N SER A 614 -18.42 -0.01 1.75
CA SER A 614 -17.05 0.46 1.46
C SER A 614 -17.06 1.75 0.67
N TRP A 615 -17.89 1.86 -0.38
CA TRP A 615 -18.06 3.11 -1.12
C TRP A 615 -18.51 4.28 -0.25
N ALA A 616 -19.47 4.06 0.66
CA ALA A 616 -19.98 5.12 1.54
C ALA A 616 -18.95 5.58 2.58
N PHE A 617 -18.17 4.65 3.14
CA PHE A 617 -17.06 5.01 4.04
C PHE A 617 -16.08 5.90 3.28
N GLU A 618 -15.49 5.39 2.20
CA GLU A 618 -14.47 6.13 1.45
C GLU A 618 -15.02 7.50 0.98
N ALA A 619 -16.26 7.57 0.50
CA ALA A 619 -16.90 8.83 0.14
C ALA A 619 -17.06 9.80 1.32
N SER A 620 -17.41 9.31 2.51
CA SER A 620 -17.57 10.13 3.72
C SER A 620 -16.26 10.79 4.13
N LEU A 621 -15.16 10.04 4.11
CA LEU A 621 -13.83 10.57 4.43
C LEU A 621 -13.34 11.56 3.35
N ASN A 622 -13.54 11.22 2.07
CA ASN A 622 -13.19 12.10 0.95
C ASN A 622 -13.97 13.43 0.99
N ASP A 623 -15.27 13.39 1.29
CA ASP A 623 -16.09 14.60 1.45
C ASP A 623 -15.64 15.45 2.64
N TYR A 624 -15.26 14.84 3.76
CA TYR A 624 -14.71 15.56 4.90
C TYR A 624 -13.43 16.33 4.51
N ALA A 625 -12.49 15.64 3.87
CA ALA A 625 -11.20 16.22 3.50
C ALA A 625 -11.35 17.32 2.43
N LEU A 626 -12.17 17.12 1.40
CA LEU A 626 -12.48 18.14 0.40
C LEU A 626 -13.21 19.34 1.01
N GLY A 627 -14.14 19.10 1.94
CA GLY A 627 -14.84 20.17 2.65
C GLY A 627 -13.89 21.05 3.47
N LEU A 628 -12.88 20.46 4.11
CA LEU A 628 -11.82 21.20 4.82
C LEU A 628 -10.90 21.95 3.85
N MET A 629 -10.53 21.34 2.72
CA MET A 629 -9.72 22.00 1.69
C MET A 629 -10.46 23.21 1.09
N ALA A 630 -11.75 23.07 0.76
CA ALA A 630 -12.59 24.16 0.30
C ALA A 630 -12.64 25.33 1.30
N ALA A 631 -12.74 25.04 2.61
CA ALA A 631 -12.70 26.05 3.65
C ALA A 631 -11.35 26.81 3.69
N ARG A 632 -10.23 26.09 3.52
CA ARG A 632 -8.90 26.71 3.46
C ARG A 632 -8.75 27.59 2.21
N LEU A 633 -9.18 27.10 1.05
CA LEU A 633 -9.16 27.86 -0.21
C LEU A 633 -10.04 29.12 -0.14
N ALA A 634 -11.21 29.05 0.51
CA ALA A 634 -12.08 30.21 0.71
C ALA A 634 -11.42 31.33 1.53
N GLY A 635 -10.38 31.00 2.30
CA GLY A 635 -9.59 31.95 3.09
C GLY A 635 -8.40 32.56 2.32
N GLU A 636 -8.14 32.16 1.08
CA GLU A 636 -7.07 32.76 0.27
C GLU A 636 -7.37 34.23 -0.07
N ALA A 637 -6.30 35.03 -0.12
CA ALA A 637 -6.40 36.43 -0.52
C ALA A 637 -6.75 36.57 -2.01
N ASP A 638 -7.31 37.73 -2.38
CA ASP A 638 -7.57 38.11 -3.77
C ASP A 638 -8.59 37.26 -4.56
N LEU A 639 -9.36 36.41 -3.87
CA LEU A 639 -10.53 35.76 -4.47
C LEU A 639 -11.72 36.72 -4.61
N GLU A 640 -12.38 36.67 -5.76
CA GLU A 640 -13.67 37.32 -5.98
C GLU A 640 -14.72 36.82 -4.98
N SER A 641 -15.58 37.70 -4.48
CA SER A 641 -16.57 37.34 -3.43
C SER A 641 -17.48 36.17 -3.84
N ARG A 642 -17.76 36.03 -5.14
CA ARG A 642 -18.52 34.88 -5.68
C ARG A 642 -17.76 33.56 -5.54
N ALA A 643 -16.45 33.55 -5.81
CA ALA A 643 -15.62 32.35 -5.65
C ALA A 643 -15.52 31.95 -4.17
N VAL A 644 -15.33 32.93 -3.28
CA VAL A 644 -15.36 32.69 -1.82
C VAL A 644 -16.70 32.09 -1.39
N ARG A 645 -17.82 32.68 -1.81
CA ARG A 645 -19.16 32.16 -1.50
C ARG A 645 -19.36 30.74 -2.01
N ARG A 646 -18.94 30.46 -3.25
CA ARG A 646 -19.01 29.12 -3.85
C ARG A 646 -18.24 28.08 -3.02
N LEU A 647 -17.01 28.37 -2.65
CA LEU A 647 -16.18 27.48 -1.84
C LEU A 647 -16.77 27.26 -0.42
N GLN A 648 -17.38 28.29 0.17
CA GLN A 648 -18.07 28.17 1.45
C GLN A 648 -19.32 27.29 1.36
N ASP A 649 -20.12 27.45 0.30
CA ASP A 649 -21.30 26.60 0.06
C ASP A 649 -20.89 25.14 -0.16
N GLU A 650 -19.87 24.90 -0.98
CA GLU A 650 -19.30 23.57 -1.23
C GLU A 650 -18.71 22.95 0.04
N SER A 651 -17.95 23.71 0.83
CA SER A 651 -17.37 23.27 2.10
C SER A 651 -18.45 22.82 3.08
N ALA A 652 -19.46 23.66 3.33
CA ALA A 652 -20.55 23.34 4.25
C ALA A 652 -21.37 22.13 3.79
N TYR A 653 -21.59 22.01 2.49
CA TYR A 653 -22.27 20.86 1.92
C TYR A 653 -21.49 19.56 2.12
N LEU A 654 -20.23 19.53 1.70
CA LEU A 654 -19.37 18.35 1.78
C LEU A 654 -19.13 17.92 3.23
N LEU A 655 -18.88 18.86 4.15
CA LEU A 655 -18.76 18.56 5.58
C LEU A 655 -20.05 17.94 6.13
N GLY A 656 -21.22 18.48 5.80
CA GLY A 656 -22.49 17.89 6.22
C GLY A 656 -22.78 16.51 5.60
N ARG A 657 -22.31 16.27 4.37
CA ARG A 657 -22.44 14.97 3.68
C ARG A 657 -21.46 13.93 4.24
N SER A 658 -20.33 14.35 4.81
CA SER A 658 -19.33 13.45 5.41
C SER A 658 -19.82 12.61 6.58
N SER A 659 -21.00 12.91 7.13
CA SER A 659 -21.69 12.12 8.16
C SER A 659 -22.62 11.03 7.59
N ALA A 660 -22.66 10.83 6.27
CA ALA A 660 -23.56 9.87 5.62
C ALA A 660 -23.30 8.40 5.99
N TYR A 661 -22.08 8.05 6.42
CA TYR A 661 -21.76 6.72 6.96
C TYR A 661 -22.75 6.27 8.05
N ALA A 662 -23.27 7.21 8.83
CA ALA A 662 -24.15 6.96 9.96
C ALA A 662 -25.52 6.38 9.52
N ASN A 663 -25.90 6.53 8.25
CA ASN A 663 -27.16 6.05 7.65
C ASN A 663 -27.18 4.53 7.47
N LEU A 664 -25.98 3.95 7.35
CA LEU A 664 -25.77 2.53 7.19
C LEU A 664 -25.75 1.80 8.53
N TYR A 665 -25.71 2.53 9.64
CA TYR A 665 -25.72 1.90 10.96
C TYR A 665 -27.07 1.24 11.23
N ASP A 666 -27.04 -0.06 11.46
CA ASP A 666 -28.19 -0.85 11.84
C ASP A 666 -28.13 -1.15 13.34
N THR A 667 -29.00 -0.49 14.10
CA THR A 667 -29.08 -0.65 15.56
C THR A 667 -29.48 -2.05 16.00
N ALA A 668 -30.12 -2.85 15.13
CA ALA A 668 -30.52 -4.21 15.46
C ALA A 668 -29.34 -5.18 15.50
N THR A 669 -28.39 -5.02 14.58
CA THR A 669 -27.16 -5.82 14.51
C THR A 669 -26.00 -5.16 15.25
N GLY A 670 -26.01 -3.83 15.38
CA GLY A 670 -24.90 -3.03 15.87
C GLY A 670 -23.76 -2.93 14.85
N PHE A 671 -24.04 -3.09 13.56
CA PHE A 671 -23.05 -3.01 12.46
C PHE A 671 -23.57 -2.14 11.31
N PHE A 672 -22.72 -1.90 10.32
CA PHE A 672 -23.06 -1.11 9.14
C PHE A 672 -23.46 -2.03 7.98
N GLN A 673 -24.63 -1.81 7.41
CA GLN A 673 -25.11 -2.54 6.23
C GLN A 673 -25.94 -1.66 5.30
N SER A 674 -25.94 -2.01 4.01
CA SER A 674 -26.72 -1.30 3.00
C SER A 674 -28.22 -1.55 3.15
N ARG A 675 -29.03 -0.65 2.55
CA ARG A 675 -30.49 -0.70 2.59
C ARG A 675 -31.07 -0.66 1.17
N HIS A 676 -32.08 -1.48 0.93
CA HIS A 676 -32.85 -1.44 -0.31
C HIS A 676 -33.61 -0.12 -0.43
N LEU A 677 -34.10 0.20 -1.63
CA LEU A 677 -34.86 1.42 -1.91
C LEU A 677 -36.15 1.56 -1.06
N ASP A 678 -36.70 0.45 -0.58
CA ASP A 678 -37.86 0.45 0.34
C ASP A 678 -37.49 0.69 1.82
N GLY A 679 -36.20 0.91 2.11
CA GLY A 679 -35.64 1.15 3.44
C GLY A 679 -35.29 -0.12 4.23
N SER A 680 -35.63 -1.31 3.72
CA SER A 680 -35.28 -2.57 4.38
C SER A 680 -33.77 -2.83 4.35
N VAL A 681 -33.22 -3.41 5.41
CA VAL A 681 -31.80 -3.79 5.49
C VAL A 681 -31.48 -4.95 4.54
N ARG A 682 -30.25 -5.00 4.01
CA ARG A 682 -29.77 -6.10 3.17
C ARG A 682 -29.92 -7.46 3.83
N THR A 683 -29.45 -7.57 5.08
CA THR A 683 -29.42 -8.82 5.84
C THR A 683 -30.18 -8.65 7.16
N PRO A 684 -31.33 -9.33 7.32
CA PRO A 684 -32.08 -9.33 8.57
C PRO A 684 -31.24 -9.82 9.77
N VAL A 685 -31.53 -9.27 10.95
CA VAL A 685 -30.77 -9.50 12.19
C VAL A 685 -30.58 -10.97 12.56
N ASP A 686 -31.55 -11.84 12.26
CA ASP A 686 -31.50 -13.29 12.56
C ASP A 686 -30.54 -14.06 11.62
N ARG A 687 -30.04 -13.41 10.57
CA ARG A 687 -29.12 -13.99 9.58
C ARG A 687 -27.81 -13.21 9.43
N TYR A 688 -27.66 -12.10 10.15
CA TYR A 688 -26.45 -11.29 10.07
C TYR A 688 -25.32 -11.91 10.90
N ASP A 689 -24.18 -12.19 10.26
CA ASP A 689 -22.93 -12.57 10.91
C ASP A 689 -21.83 -11.60 10.44
N PRO A 690 -21.25 -10.77 11.34
CA PRO A 690 -20.25 -9.77 10.97
C PRO A 690 -18.94 -10.36 10.47
N ARG A 691 -18.73 -11.68 10.59
CA ARG A 691 -17.53 -12.38 10.10
C ARG A 691 -17.65 -12.82 8.63
N VAL A 692 -18.82 -12.64 8.00
CA VAL A 692 -19.01 -13.00 6.59
C VAL A 692 -18.35 -11.96 5.70
N TRP A 693 -17.43 -12.43 4.86
CA TRP A 693 -16.68 -11.58 3.94
C TRP A 693 -17.49 -11.17 2.70
N GLY A 694 -17.23 -9.98 2.17
CA GLY A 694 -17.81 -9.52 0.92
C GLY A 694 -19.24 -8.99 1.02
N GLY A 695 -19.86 -8.80 -0.14
CA GLY A 695 -21.21 -8.29 -0.28
C GLY A 695 -21.29 -6.78 -0.08
N ASP A 696 -21.33 -6.34 1.17
CA ASP A 696 -21.33 -4.92 1.53
C ASP A 696 -19.91 -4.34 1.61
N TYR A 697 -18.92 -5.21 1.79
CA TYR A 697 -17.56 -4.88 2.21
C TYR A 697 -16.54 -5.33 1.16
N THR A 698 -15.65 -4.43 0.74
CA THR A 698 -14.46 -4.73 -0.09
C THR A 698 -13.41 -5.43 0.75
N GLU A 699 -12.95 -6.61 0.31
CA GLU A 699 -11.84 -7.41 0.86
C GLU A 699 -11.86 -7.60 2.38
N ALA A 700 -13.05 -7.57 2.98
CA ALA A 700 -13.20 -7.71 4.42
C ALA A 700 -14.61 -8.14 4.79
N ASN A 701 -14.93 -8.03 6.08
CA ASN A 701 -16.21 -8.36 6.67
C ASN A 701 -16.76 -7.18 7.50
N GLY A 702 -17.89 -7.41 8.19
CA GLY A 702 -18.54 -6.39 9.01
C GLY A 702 -17.70 -5.89 10.19
N TRP A 703 -16.75 -6.67 10.70
CA TRP A 703 -15.83 -6.23 11.76
C TRP A 703 -14.83 -5.19 11.29
N ALA A 704 -14.25 -5.36 10.10
CA ALA A 704 -13.34 -4.35 9.54
C ALA A 704 -14.07 -3.01 9.30
N PHE A 705 -15.32 -3.06 8.85
CA PHE A 705 -16.17 -1.90 8.63
C PHE A 705 -16.99 -1.47 9.86
N ALA A 706 -16.71 -2.02 11.04
CA ALA A 706 -17.32 -1.61 12.30
C ALA A 706 -16.85 -0.22 12.76
N PHE A 707 -15.80 0.33 12.14
CA PHE A 707 -15.18 1.60 12.52
C PHE A 707 -14.96 2.53 11.32
N PRO A 708 -16.03 2.94 10.60
CA PRO A 708 -15.94 3.52 9.27
C PRO A 708 -15.67 5.03 9.22
N ALA A 709 -15.31 5.67 10.33
CA ALA A 709 -15.25 7.13 10.41
C ALA A 709 -14.09 7.63 11.28
N PRO A 710 -12.83 7.47 10.83
CA PRO A 710 -11.67 8.00 11.57
C PRO A 710 -11.72 9.53 11.69
N HIS A 711 -12.34 10.25 10.76
CA HIS A 711 -12.60 11.69 10.86
C HIS A 711 -13.65 12.06 11.92
N ASP A 712 -14.50 11.11 12.32
CA ASP A 712 -15.66 11.35 13.19
C ASP A 712 -15.82 10.28 14.28
N VAL A 713 -14.76 10.06 15.07
CA VAL A 713 -14.74 9.01 16.10
C VAL A 713 -15.80 9.24 17.19
N ALA A 714 -16.06 10.50 17.58
CA ALA A 714 -17.12 10.81 18.54
C ALA A 714 -18.53 10.55 17.97
N GLY A 715 -18.74 10.82 16.67
CA GLY A 715 -19.97 10.46 15.98
C GLY A 715 -20.18 8.95 15.92
N LEU A 716 -19.14 8.18 15.59
CA LEU A 716 -19.16 6.72 15.69
C LEU A 716 -19.45 6.24 17.12
N ALA A 717 -18.82 6.85 18.12
CA ALA A 717 -19.05 6.53 19.53
C ALA A 717 -20.53 6.75 19.90
N HIS A 718 -21.16 7.82 19.42
CA HIS A 718 -22.59 8.07 19.63
C HIS A 718 -23.46 6.89 19.14
N LEU A 719 -23.19 6.39 17.93
CA LEU A 719 -23.95 5.28 17.32
C LEU A 719 -23.88 3.99 18.14
N VAL A 720 -22.69 3.67 18.67
CA VAL A 720 -22.46 2.41 19.40
C VAL A 720 -22.80 2.49 20.89
N GLY A 721 -23.24 3.65 21.40
CA GLY A 721 -23.69 3.81 22.79
C GLY A 721 -22.74 4.60 23.71
N GLY A 722 -21.81 5.34 23.13
CA GLY A 722 -20.89 6.26 23.80
C GLY A 722 -19.44 5.78 23.83
N ARG A 723 -18.58 6.61 24.44
CA ARG A 723 -17.12 6.41 24.50
C ARG A 723 -16.69 5.06 25.10
N GLU A 724 -17.36 4.63 26.16
CA GLU A 724 -17.06 3.35 26.81
C GLU A 724 -17.50 2.15 25.96
N ALA A 725 -18.67 2.25 25.30
CA ALA A 725 -19.15 1.22 24.38
C ALA A 725 -18.24 1.09 23.15
N LEU A 726 -17.68 2.20 22.66
CA LEU A 726 -16.63 2.17 21.63
C LEU A 726 -15.40 1.40 22.10
N ARG A 727 -14.93 1.62 23.34
CA ARG A 727 -13.81 0.85 23.92
C ARG A 727 -14.13 -0.63 23.98
N GLU A 728 -15.30 -1.00 24.53
CA GLU A 728 -15.72 -2.40 24.63
C GLU A 728 -15.87 -3.07 23.26
N ARG A 729 -16.28 -2.32 22.24
CA ARG A 729 -16.36 -2.80 20.87
C ARG A 729 -14.97 -3.04 20.26
N LEU A 730 -13.99 -2.18 20.53
CA LEU A 730 -12.59 -2.41 20.15
C LEU A 730 -12.04 -3.64 20.89
N ASP A 731 -12.28 -3.75 22.20
CA ASP A 731 -11.87 -4.93 22.98
C ASP A 731 -12.44 -6.22 22.36
N LEU A 732 -13.71 -6.20 21.95
CA LEU A 732 -14.36 -7.33 21.29
C LEU A 732 -13.79 -7.62 19.91
N PHE A 733 -13.42 -6.60 19.12
CA PHE A 733 -12.78 -6.76 17.82
C PHE A 733 -11.44 -7.51 17.94
N PHE A 734 -10.57 -7.10 18.87
CA PHE A 734 -9.28 -7.78 19.09
C PHE A 734 -9.43 -9.15 19.79
N ALA A 735 -10.53 -9.39 20.51
CA ALA A 735 -10.78 -10.66 21.18
C ALA A 735 -11.53 -11.70 20.33
N THR A 736 -12.24 -11.28 19.29
CA THR A 736 -13.01 -12.17 18.41
C THR A 736 -12.08 -12.82 17.39
N PRO A 737 -11.91 -14.16 17.36
CA PRO A 737 -11.04 -14.80 16.38
C PRO A 737 -11.52 -14.59 14.93
N GLU A 738 -10.59 -14.51 14.00
CA GLU A 738 -10.85 -14.70 12.56
C GLU A 738 -10.50 -16.13 12.17
N ASP A 739 -11.53 -16.94 11.92
CA ASP A 739 -11.39 -18.38 11.65
C ASP A 739 -11.05 -18.68 10.17
N GLY A 740 -11.22 -17.70 9.28
CA GLY A 740 -10.99 -17.84 7.83
C GLY A 740 -11.95 -18.80 7.13
N ASP A 741 -13.12 -19.07 7.70
CA ASP A 741 -14.09 -20.09 7.24
C ASP A 741 -15.39 -19.50 6.67
N ARG A 742 -15.51 -18.17 6.62
CA ARG A 742 -16.72 -17.44 6.19
C ARG A 742 -16.44 -16.51 4.99
N PRO A 743 -16.09 -17.06 3.81
CA PRO A 743 -15.72 -16.25 2.64
C PRO A 743 -16.89 -15.46 2.03
N GLY A 744 -18.13 -15.76 2.41
CA GLY A 744 -19.32 -15.03 1.98
C GLY A 744 -19.47 -14.96 0.46
N THR A 745 -19.35 -13.76 -0.12
CA THR A 745 -19.45 -13.58 -1.59
C THR A 745 -18.14 -13.81 -2.33
N TYR A 746 -17.01 -13.93 -1.62
CA TYR A 746 -15.70 -14.20 -2.20
C TYR A 746 -15.44 -15.70 -2.34
N PRO A 747 -14.47 -16.11 -3.19
CA PRO A 747 -13.98 -17.48 -3.20
C PRO A 747 -13.23 -17.80 -1.90
N ALA A 748 -13.37 -19.03 -1.41
CA ALA A 748 -12.65 -19.51 -0.22
C ALA A 748 -11.11 -19.53 -0.37
N SER A 749 -10.61 -19.38 -1.59
CA SER A 749 -9.18 -19.34 -1.93
C SER A 749 -8.58 -17.93 -1.92
N MET A 750 -9.38 -16.90 -1.62
CA MET A 750 -8.89 -15.53 -1.46
C MET A 750 -7.82 -15.49 -0.35
N HIS A 751 -6.64 -14.98 -0.66
CA HIS A 751 -5.45 -15.14 0.20
C HIS A 751 -5.57 -14.34 1.50
N GLU A 752 -6.22 -13.19 1.45
CA GLU A 752 -6.47 -12.27 2.55
C GLU A 752 -7.24 -12.94 3.69
N ILE A 753 -8.12 -13.90 3.38
CA ILE A 753 -8.87 -14.68 4.38
C ILE A 753 -7.92 -15.61 5.16
N LEU A 754 -6.99 -16.26 4.47
CA LEU A 754 -5.98 -17.11 5.12
C LEU A 754 -5.01 -16.26 5.93
N GLU A 755 -4.54 -15.14 5.38
CA GLU A 755 -3.64 -14.22 6.05
C GLU A 755 -4.25 -13.62 7.32
N ALA A 756 -5.51 -13.17 7.23
CA ALA A 756 -6.27 -12.66 8.37
C ALA A 756 -6.29 -13.66 9.54
N ARG A 757 -6.55 -14.93 9.24
CA ARG A 757 -6.49 -16.03 10.22
C ARG A 757 -5.09 -16.23 10.80
N LEU A 758 -4.05 -16.18 9.96
CA LEU A 758 -2.66 -16.38 10.37
C LEU A 758 -2.11 -15.26 11.26
N THR A 759 -2.70 -14.05 11.21
CA THR A 759 -2.31 -12.95 12.12
C THR A 759 -2.48 -13.31 13.59
N ARG A 760 -3.45 -14.17 13.94
CA ARG A 760 -3.82 -14.53 15.32
C ARG A 760 -4.00 -13.29 16.22
N ALA A 761 -4.62 -12.24 15.67
CA ALA A 761 -4.83 -10.95 16.32
C ALA A 761 -6.33 -10.59 16.48
N GLY A 762 -7.18 -11.61 16.61
CA GLY A 762 -8.64 -11.44 16.55
C GLY A 762 -9.09 -11.08 15.14
N GLN A 763 -9.98 -10.08 15.02
CA GLN A 763 -10.42 -9.53 13.73
C GLN A 763 -9.46 -8.47 13.17
N PHE A 764 -8.35 -8.18 13.86
CA PHE A 764 -7.30 -7.29 13.36
C PHE A 764 -6.42 -7.98 12.32
N ALA A 765 -6.99 -8.17 11.13
CA ALA A 765 -6.32 -8.67 9.95
C ALA A 765 -5.39 -7.61 9.34
N VAL A 766 -4.31 -7.24 10.06
CA VAL A 766 -3.31 -6.25 9.59
C VAL A 766 -2.56 -6.66 8.31
N SER A 767 -2.90 -7.81 7.74
CA SER A 767 -2.50 -8.19 6.39
C SER A 767 -3.23 -7.40 5.30
N ASN A 768 -4.31 -6.67 5.63
CA ASN A 768 -5.09 -5.86 4.69
C ASN A 768 -5.52 -4.51 5.31
N GLN A 769 -5.66 -3.50 4.47
CA GLN A 769 -5.77 -2.08 4.68
C GLN A 769 -6.99 -1.60 5.50
N PRO A 770 -8.20 -2.17 5.35
CA PRO A 770 -9.41 -1.65 6.00
C PRO A 770 -9.34 -1.59 7.53
N VAL A 771 -8.39 -2.30 8.15
CA VAL A 771 -8.23 -2.36 9.61
C VAL A 771 -7.04 -1.56 10.15
N HIS A 772 -6.18 -1.01 9.28
CA HIS A 772 -4.91 -0.38 9.67
C HIS A 772 -5.06 0.77 10.67
N HIS A 773 -6.16 1.51 10.63
CA HIS A 773 -6.45 2.63 11.52
C HIS A 773 -7.08 2.23 12.86
N ILE A 774 -7.67 1.03 12.96
CA ILE A 774 -8.50 0.62 14.09
C ILE A 774 -7.76 0.64 15.44
N PRO A 775 -6.50 0.15 15.55
CA PRO A 775 -5.72 0.25 16.79
C PRO A 775 -5.72 1.66 17.41
N PHE A 776 -5.58 2.67 16.55
CA PHE A 776 -5.38 4.06 16.96
C PHE A 776 -6.68 4.70 17.47
N LEU A 777 -7.83 4.07 17.27
CA LEU A 777 -9.10 4.53 17.84
C LEU A 777 -9.14 4.42 19.37
N TYR A 778 -8.28 3.58 19.99
CA TYR A 778 -8.11 3.58 21.44
C TYR A 778 -7.68 4.95 21.99
N ALA A 779 -7.00 5.79 21.19
CA ALA A 779 -6.63 7.15 21.56
C ALA A 779 -7.84 8.05 21.89
N PHE A 780 -9.04 7.68 21.45
CA PHE A 780 -10.30 8.37 21.74
C PHE A 780 -11.06 7.77 22.94
N THR A 781 -10.55 6.69 23.53
CA THR A 781 -11.19 5.96 24.63
C THR A 781 -10.59 6.34 25.99
N SER A 782 -11.15 5.78 27.07
CA SER A 782 -10.61 5.89 28.42
C SER A 782 -9.26 5.15 28.61
N THR A 783 -8.80 4.40 27.59
CA THR A 783 -7.62 3.55 27.65
C THR A 783 -6.68 3.75 26.44
N PRO A 784 -6.13 4.96 26.22
CA PRO A 784 -5.26 5.26 25.08
C PRO A 784 -3.99 4.42 25.03
N TRP A 785 -3.51 3.94 26.18
CA TRP A 785 -2.33 3.08 26.26
C TRP A 785 -2.48 1.73 25.53
N ARG A 786 -3.71 1.29 25.26
CA ARG A 786 -3.98 0.05 24.50
C ARG A 786 -3.50 0.11 23.06
N VAL A 787 -3.31 1.31 22.48
CA VAL A 787 -2.70 1.45 21.14
C VAL A 787 -1.32 0.76 21.13
N GLY A 788 -0.47 1.04 22.12
CA GLY A 788 0.85 0.44 22.22
C GLY A 788 0.79 -1.09 22.40
N GLU A 789 -0.15 -1.59 23.21
CA GLU A 789 -0.31 -3.05 23.43
C GLU A 789 -0.56 -3.81 22.12
N VAL A 790 -1.47 -3.32 21.29
CA VAL A 790 -1.84 -4.02 20.04
C VAL A 790 -0.83 -3.77 18.93
N VAL A 791 -0.28 -2.55 18.82
CA VAL A 791 0.68 -2.19 17.76
C VAL A 791 2.02 -2.88 18.00
N HIS A 792 2.55 -2.87 19.23
CA HIS A 792 3.82 -3.52 19.54
C HIS A 792 3.74 -5.04 19.38
N ASP A 793 2.60 -5.65 19.73
CA ASP A 793 2.40 -7.09 19.50
C ASP A 793 2.34 -7.43 18.00
N ALA A 794 1.73 -6.57 17.17
CA ALA A 794 1.71 -6.76 15.72
C ALA A 794 3.11 -6.60 15.11
N LEU A 795 3.83 -5.52 15.43
CA LEU A 795 5.19 -5.26 14.96
C LEU A 795 6.13 -6.42 15.25
N ARG A 796 6.13 -6.89 16.51
CA ARG A 796 7.00 -7.97 16.98
C ARG A 796 6.72 -9.32 16.30
N ARG A 797 5.46 -9.59 15.92
CA ARG A 797 5.07 -10.94 15.43
C ARG A 797 4.91 -11.06 13.92
N LEU A 798 4.54 -9.97 13.24
CA LEU A 798 3.95 -10.07 11.90
C LEU A 798 4.86 -9.54 10.78
N PHE A 799 5.86 -8.72 11.12
CA PHE A 799 6.83 -8.13 10.18
C PHE A 799 8.19 -8.87 10.16
N CYS A 800 8.18 -10.15 10.54
CA CYS A 800 9.36 -11.01 10.62
C CYS A 800 9.76 -11.60 9.25
N GLY A 801 11.06 -11.87 9.08
CA GLY A 801 11.66 -12.54 7.93
C GLY A 801 12.14 -11.59 6.83
N SER A 802 12.58 -10.38 7.19
CA SER A 802 12.94 -9.33 6.22
C SER A 802 14.16 -9.71 5.36
N GLU A 803 15.14 -10.41 5.92
CA GLU A 803 16.32 -10.93 5.20
C GLU A 803 16.03 -12.26 4.45
N PHE A 804 14.83 -12.83 4.58
CA PHE A 804 14.45 -14.14 4.04
C PHE A 804 13.32 -14.06 2.98
N GLY A 805 13.23 -12.88 2.34
CA GLY A 805 12.21 -12.58 1.35
C GLY A 805 10.77 -12.48 1.89
N GLN A 806 10.55 -12.55 3.20
CA GLN A 806 9.24 -12.34 3.83
C GLN A 806 9.15 -10.88 4.33
N GLY A 807 8.75 -10.64 5.57
CA GLY A 807 8.79 -9.32 6.19
C GLY A 807 7.49 -8.51 6.18
N PHE A 808 6.41 -9.03 5.58
CA PHE A 808 5.07 -8.42 5.65
C PHE A 808 3.99 -9.45 6.05
N PRO A 809 2.91 -9.01 6.74
CA PRO A 809 1.77 -9.87 7.09
C PRO A 809 0.87 -10.27 5.91
N GLY A 810 0.83 -9.47 4.86
CA GLY A 810 0.05 -9.63 3.63
C GLY A 810 0.69 -8.84 2.50
N ASP A 811 -0.10 -8.32 1.56
CA ASP A 811 0.41 -7.51 0.46
C ASP A 811 1.07 -6.19 0.93
N GLU A 812 2.05 -5.73 0.15
CA GLU A 812 2.82 -4.51 0.45
C GLU A 812 2.13 -3.22 -0.04
N ASP A 813 1.41 -3.36 -1.15
CA ASP A 813 0.53 -2.36 -1.79
C ASP A 813 1.13 -0.97 -1.97
N ASN A 814 2.15 -0.91 -2.83
CA ASN A 814 2.74 0.33 -3.34
C ASN A 814 3.24 1.27 -2.24
N GLY A 815 3.79 0.70 -1.16
CA GLY A 815 4.29 1.44 -0.01
C GLY A 815 3.33 1.56 1.16
N GLU A 816 2.06 1.15 1.05
CA GLU A 816 1.05 1.34 2.11
C GLU A 816 1.46 0.64 3.41
N MET A 817 1.75 -0.67 3.33
CA MET A 817 2.11 -1.48 4.48
C MET A 817 3.47 -1.04 5.04
N SER A 818 4.37 -0.60 4.16
CA SER A 818 5.67 -0.04 4.52
C SER A 818 5.56 1.29 5.28
N ALA A 819 4.71 2.20 4.83
CA ALA A 819 4.46 3.46 5.53
C ALA A 819 3.72 3.23 6.85
N TRP A 820 2.79 2.27 6.90
CA TRP A 820 2.15 1.85 8.15
C TRP A 820 3.18 1.37 9.17
N TYR A 821 4.10 0.49 8.75
CA TYR A 821 5.19 -0.01 9.60
C TYR A 821 6.05 1.12 10.17
N LEU A 822 6.43 2.10 9.34
CA LEU A 822 7.23 3.26 9.78
C LEU A 822 6.49 4.14 10.79
N PHE A 823 5.20 4.42 10.57
CA PHE A 823 4.38 5.17 11.54
C PHE A 823 4.19 4.38 12.84
N ALA A 824 3.90 3.09 12.75
CA ALA A 824 3.76 2.19 13.89
C ALA A 824 5.04 2.09 14.73
N LEU A 825 6.24 2.24 14.16
CA LEU A 825 7.48 2.33 14.92
C LEU A 825 7.67 3.69 15.61
N SER A 826 7.29 4.77 14.92
CA SER A 826 7.64 6.16 15.26
C SER A 826 6.95 6.74 16.50
N GLY A 827 5.82 6.19 16.93
CA GLY A 827 4.95 6.83 17.92
C GLY A 827 3.98 7.87 17.33
N LEU A 828 3.92 8.00 16.00
CA LEU A 828 2.94 8.83 15.28
C LEU A 828 2.06 7.97 14.37
N TYR A 829 0.79 8.36 14.17
CA TYR A 829 -0.07 7.76 13.14
C TYR A 829 -1.03 8.79 12.51
N PRO A 830 -1.16 8.86 11.18
CA PRO A 830 -2.02 9.83 10.49
C PRO A 830 -3.49 9.39 10.47
N LEU A 831 -4.13 9.27 11.64
CA LEU A 831 -5.49 8.73 11.75
C LEU A 831 -6.55 9.55 11.01
N GLN A 832 -6.53 10.88 11.17
CA GLN A 832 -7.51 11.80 10.59
C GLN A 832 -6.97 12.41 9.30
N VAL A 833 -6.72 11.58 8.28
CA VAL A 833 -6.19 12.02 6.98
C VAL A 833 -7.07 13.13 6.38
N GLY A 834 -6.45 14.17 5.82
CA GLY A 834 -7.11 15.40 5.37
C GLY A 834 -7.08 16.54 6.41
N THR A 835 -6.56 16.24 7.61
CA THR A 835 -6.27 17.21 8.68
C THR A 835 -4.77 17.26 8.94
N PRO A 836 -4.23 18.32 9.57
CA PRO A 836 -2.81 18.37 9.91
C PRO A 836 -2.42 17.41 11.06
N ARG A 837 -3.30 16.56 11.59
CA ARG A 837 -3.08 15.85 12.85
C ARG A 837 -2.34 14.53 12.70
N TYR A 838 -1.50 14.24 13.70
CA TYR A 838 -0.96 12.91 13.99
C TYR A 838 -1.42 12.46 15.36
N THR A 839 -1.88 11.21 15.46
CA THR A 839 -2.18 10.53 16.73
C THR A 839 -0.88 10.05 17.35
N LEU A 840 -0.70 10.33 18.64
CA LEU A 840 0.44 9.90 19.42
C LEU A 840 0.19 8.52 20.04
N HIS A 841 1.19 7.67 20.01
CA HIS A 841 1.18 6.36 20.66
C HIS A 841 2.59 6.01 21.17
N ALA A 842 2.75 4.89 21.89
CA ALA A 842 4.05 4.51 22.44
C ALA A 842 5.04 4.15 21.32
N PRO A 843 6.18 4.86 21.16
CA PRO A 843 7.19 4.47 20.20
C PRO A 843 7.71 3.05 20.48
N TYR A 844 8.02 2.30 19.43
CA TYR A 844 8.57 0.95 19.56
C TYR A 844 10.09 0.96 19.76
N LEU A 845 10.77 1.95 19.18
CA LEU A 845 12.23 2.08 19.21
C LEU A 845 12.70 3.17 20.17
N PRO A 846 13.95 3.08 20.68
CA PRO A 846 14.54 4.10 21.54
C PRO A 846 14.55 5.50 20.94
N GLU A 847 14.99 5.64 19.69
CA GLU A 847 15.00 6.93 18.97
C GLU A 847 14.77 6.71 17.46
N MET A 848 13.92 7.56 16.88
CA MET A 848 13.76 7.78 15.45
C MET A 848 13.87 9.27 15.15
N ARG A 849 14.81 9.63 14.28
CA ARG A 849 15.08 11.01 13.87
C ARG A 849 14.75 11.18 12.40
N TRP A 850 13.78 12.03 12.12
CA TRP A 850 13.40 12.39 10.75
C TRP A 850 14.10 13.69 10.35
N HIS A 851 14.91 13.65 9.30
CA HIS A 851 15.60 14.82 8.74
C HIS A 851 14.68 15.59 7.80
N LEU A 852 13.81 16.42 8.37
CA LEU A 852 12.83 17.20 7.61
C LEU A 852 13.47 18.44 6.97
N PRO A 853 12.89 19.01 5.88
CA PRO A 853 13.44 20.19 5.21
C PRO A 853 13.70 21.40 6.12
N ASP A 854 12.85 21.60 7.13
CA ASP A 854 12.93 22.73 8.06
C ASP A 854 13.60 22.37 9.41
N GLY A 855 14.24 21.21 9.50
CA GLY A 855 15.00 20.73 10.66
C GLY A 855 14.45 19.43 11.27
N ASP A 856 15.31 18.73 11.99
CA ASP A 856 15.01 17.39 12.50
C ASP A 856 13.76 17.31 13.39
N LEU A 857 12.94 16.29 13.19
CA LEU A 857 11.98 15.81 14.17
C LEU A 857 12.59 14.59 14.88
N VAL A 858 12.94 14.75 16.15
CA VAL A 858 13.50 13.69 16.99
C VAL A 858 12.39 13.12 17.86
N ILE A 859 12.08 11.83 17.70
CA ILE A 859 11.16 11.12 18.57
C ILE A 859 11.96 10.11 19.38
N ARG A 860 12.01 10.28 20.69
CA ARG A 860 12.81 9.41 21.57
C ARG A 860 12.08 8.99 22.83
N THR A 861 12.50 7.88 23.40
CA THR A 861 11.93 7.32 24.63
C THR A 861 12.86 7.51 25.83
N GLU A 862 12.28 7.60 27.02
CA GLU A 862 12.98 7.57 28.30
C GLU A 862 12.28 6.55 29.22
N GLY A 863 13.04 5.83 30.05
CA GLY A 863 12.49 4.78 30.91
C GLY A 863 12.41 3.41 30.22
N SER A 864 11.56 2.53 30.74
CA SER A 864 11.35 1.17 30.21
C SER A 864 9.88 0.79 30.28
N GLY A 865 9.49 -0.20 29.47
CA GLY A 865 8.10 -0.68 29.34
C GLY A 865 7.43 -0.19 28.05
N GLY A 866 6.16 -0.55 27.87
CA GLY A 866 5.39 -0.25 26.64
C GLY A 866 4.31 0.82 26.81
N TYR A 867 4.21 1.45 27.99
CA TYR A 867 3.11 2.36 28.32
C TYR A 867 3.60 3.78 28.46
N VAL A 868 2.95 4.73 27.79
CA VAL A 868 3.25 6.16 27.92
C VAL A 868 2.87 6.65 29.32
N GLU A 869 3.83 7.15 30.09
CA GLU A 869 3.64 7.83 31.37
C GLU A 869 3.51 9.34 31.21
N ALA A 870 4.29 9.93 30.30
CA ALA A 870 4.23 11.35 29.96
C ALA A 870 4.85 11.60 28.58
N VAL A 871 4.43 12.69 27.94
CA VAL A 871 5.01 13.17 26.68
C VAL A 871 5.41 14.63 26.83
N THR A 872 6.55 15.02 26.27
CA THR A 872 6.95 16.43 26.16
C THR A 872 7.38 16.79 24.75
N LEU A 873 6.95 17.93 24.25
CA LEU A 873 7.45 18.58 23.04
C LEU A 873 8.39 19.73 23.45
N ASP A 874 9.67 19.61 23.12
CA ASP A 874 10.72 20.55 23.51
C ASP A 874 10.71 20.88 25.03
N GLY A 875 10.46 19.86 25.85
CA GLY A 875 10.35 19.96 27.31
C GLY A 875 9.01 20.49 27.84
N THR A 876 8.08 20.88 26.98
CA THR A 876 6.72 21.29 27.36
C THR A 876 5.81 20.07 27.42
N PRO A 877 5.08 19.83 28.54
CA PRO A 877 4.16 18.69 28.65
C PRO A 877 3.06 18.68 27.59
N VAL A 878 2.80 17.49 27.03
CA VAL A 878 1.71 17.21 26.10
C VAL A 878 0.72 16.28 26.79
N GLU A 879 -0.46 16.78 27.13
CA GLU A 879 -1.51 16.07 27.88
C GLU A 879 -2.63 15.52 26.98
N ARG A 880 -2.36 15.42 25.67
CA ARG A 880 -3.29 14.99 24.62
C ARG A 880 -2.66 13.90 23.76
N THR A 881 -3.49 13.07 23.12
CA THR A 881 -3.05 11.95 22.26
C THR A 881 -2.77 12.38 20.82
N TRP A 882 -2.51 13.65 20.55
CA TRP A 882 -2.35 14.15 19.19
C TRP A 882 -1.53 15.45 19.15
N LEU A 883 -0.92 15.70 17.99
CA LEU A 883 -0.26 16.96 17.64
C LEU A 883 -0.58 17.32 16.19
N ASP A 884 -0.68 18.62 15.90
CA ASP A 884 -0.76 19.11 14.53
C ASP A 884 0.64 19.12 13.87
N HIS A 885 0.68 19.01 12.55
CA HIS A 885 1.90 18.96 11.74
C HIS A 885 2.80 20.17 12.01
N GLU A 886 2.23 21.37 12.12
CA GLU A 886 2.98 22.60 12.43
C GLU A 886 3.71 22.56 13.79
N GLU A 887 3.24 21.73 14.73
CA GLU A 887 3.89 21.55 16.03
C GLU A 887 5.11 20.64 15.95
N LEU A 888 5.16 19.77 14.94
CA LEU A 888 6.18 18.74 14.75
C LEU A 888 7.32 19.16 13.80
N VAL A 889 7.10 20.16 12.97
CA VAL A 889 8.11 20.66 12.01
C VAL A 889 8.93 21.83 12.57
N GLY A 890 10.05 22.14 11.92
CA GLY A 890 10.89 23.29 12.26
C GLY A 890 11.91 23.01 13.37
N GLY A 891 12.44 21.79 13.46
CA GLY A 891 13.37 21.37 14.50
C GLY A 891 12.69 21.12 15.84
N ARG A 892 12.26 19.89 16.10
CA ARG A 892 11.46 19.51 17.28
C ARG A 892 11.98 18.24 17.93
N THR A 893 11.83 18.16 19.25
CA THR A 893 12.11 16.94 20.02
C THR A 893 10.86 16.53 20.80
N LEU A 894 10.32 15.37 20.44
CA LEU A 894 9.21 14.70 21.13
C LEU A 894 9.75 13.57 22.00
N VAL A 895 9.59 13.70 23.32
CA VAL A 895 10.09 12.71 24.30
C VAL A 895 8.92 11.98 24.93
N PHE A 896 8.93 10.65 24.84
CA PHE A 896 7.98 9.76 25.51
C PHE A 896 8.65 9.13 26.73
N ARG A 897 8.17 9.43 27.93
CA ARG A 897 8.56 8.69 29.12
C ARG A 897 7.68 7.46 29.26
N LEU A 898 8.29 6.28 29.23
CA LEU A 898 7.63 4.98 29.27
C LEU A 898 7.65 4.38 30.68
N ALA A 899 6.65 3.54 30.96
CA ALA A 899 6.49 2.79 32.20
C ALA A 899 6.08 1.33 31.93
N GLU A 900 6.33 0.48 32.92
CA GLU A 900 6.00 -0.96 32.91
C GLU A 900 4.50 -1.27 33.06
N THR A 901 3.72 -0.29 33.55
CA THR A 901 2.28 -0.44 33.76
C THR A 901 1.53 0.75 33.19
N PRO A 902 0.26 0.59 32.77
CA PRO A 902 -0.57 1.69 32.28
C PRO A 902 -0.59 2.91 33.22
N SER A 903 -0.54 4.10 32.63
CA SER A 903 -0.61 5.39 33.35
C SER A 903 -1.95 6.10 33.11
N SER A 904 -2.14 7.25 33.75
CA SER A 904 -3.29 8.14 33.50
C SER A 904 -3.05 9.21 32.42
N TRP A 905 -1.98 9.09 31.63
CA TRP A 905 -1.69 10.04 30.55
C TRP A 905 -2.82 10.04 29.51
N ALA A 906 -3.32 11.24 29.19
CA ALA A 906 -4.28 11.51 28.13
C ALA A 906 -5.59 10.66 28.15
N THR A 907 -6.05 10.20 29.33
CA THR A 907 -7.28 9.38 29.44
C THR A 907 -8.58 10.19 29.41
N GLY A 908 -8.48 11.53 29.55
CA GLY A 908 -9.62 12.44 29.52
C GLY A 908 -10.27 12.53 28.15
N GLU A 909 -11.55 12.92 28.09
CA GLU A 909 -12.26 13.08 26.80
C GLU A 909 -11.66 14.23 25.97
N ALA A 910 -11.34 15.36 26.62
CA ALA A 910 -10.71 16.49 25.97
C ALA A 910 -9.25 16.25 25.53
N ALA A 911 -8.67 15.09 25.87
CA ALA A 911 -7.31 14.72 25.48
C ALA A 911 -7.27 14.06 24.09
N SER A 912 -8.40 13.55 23.57
CA SER A 912 -8.47 12.99 22.22
C SER A 912 -8.47 14.10 21.16
N ALA A 913 -8.20 13.73 19.91
CA ALA A 913 -8.33 14.68 18.81
C ALA A 913 -9.80 15.12 18.61
N PRO A 914 -10.05 16.35 18.12
CA PRO A 914 -11.38 16.77 17.73
C PRO A 914 -11.96 15.87 16.64
N SER A 915 -13.22 15.47 16.80
CA SER A 915 -14.00 14.76 15.78
C SER A 915 -14.89 15.74 15.00
N HIS A 916 -15.35 15.34 13.82
CA HIS A 916 -16.31 16.14 13.05
C HIS A 916 -17.60 16.42 13.85
N THR A 917 -18.17 15.38 14.45
CA THR A 917 -19.25 15.48 15.44
C THR A 917 -18.62 15.77 16.81
N PRO A 918 -19.08 16.79 17.55
CA PRO A 918 -18.63 17.01 18.93
C PRO A 918 -19.06 15.87 19.87
N TRP A 919 -18.27 15.62 20.92
CA TRP A 919 -18.64 14.64 21.96
C TRP A 919 -19.99 14.99 22.60
N GLY A 920 -20.86 13.98 22.74
CA GLY A 920 -22.20 14.12 23.31
C GLY A 920 -23.27 14.58 22.32
N GLU A 921 -22.90 14.93 21.08
CA GLU A 921 -23.83 15.27 20.02
C GLU A 921 -24.13 14.06 19.11
N THR A 922 -25.25 14.12 18.41
CA THR A 922 -25.62 13.15 17.37
C THR A 922 -25.02 13.59 16.04
N PRO A 923 -24.45 12.69 15.22
CA PRO A 923 -24.04 13.02 13.86
C PRO A 923 -25.17 13.71 13.10
N ARG A 924 -24.87 14.87 12.52
CA ARG A 924 -25.82 15.66 11.74
C ARG A 924 -25.51 15.51 10.26
N ARG A 925 -26.55 15.34 9.46
CA ARG A 925 -26.44 15.18 8.00
C ARG A 925 -27.47 16.01 7.26
N TRP A 926 -27.17 16.26 5.99
CA TRP A 926 -28.16 16.74 5.05
C TRP A 926 -29.24 15.67 4.83
N VAL A 927 -30.50 16.10 4.94
CA VAL A 927 -31.67 15.33 4.57
C VAL A 927 -32.41 16.13 3.50
N ASP A 928 -32.69 15.51 2.36
CA ASP A 928 -33.59 16.10 1.37
C ASP A 928 -35.01 16.09 1.92
N VAL A 929 -35.48 17.28 2.27
CA VAL A 929 -36.87 17.52 2.67
C VAL A 929 -37.73 17.84 1.45
N GLY A 930 -37.13 18.11 0.28
CA GLY A 930 -37.81 18.38 -0.98
C GLY A 930 -38.68 17.21 -1.44
N GLY A 931 -38.21 15.97 -1.27
CA GLY A 931 -38.98 14.75 -1.54
C GLY A 931 -40.25 14.59 -0.68
N GLU A 932 -40.37 15.30 0.45
CA GLU A 932 -41.60 15.32 1.28
C GLU A 932 -42.68 16.27 0.71
N ALA A 933 -42.33 17.12 -0.27
CA ALA A 933 -43.20 18.17 -0.78
C ALA A 933 -44.00 17.76 -2.02
N LYS A 934 -45.15 18.40 -2.21
CA LYS A 934 -45.84 18.40 -3.50
C LYS A 934 -45.19 19.43 -4.43
N VAL A 935 -44.60 18.96 -5.53
CA VAL A 935 -43.89 19.81 -6.50
C VAL A 935 -44.81 20.19 -7.66
N THR A 936 -44.76 21.46 -8.07
CA THR A 936 -45.42 21.97 -9.28
C THR A 936 -44.49 22.87 -10.07
N ALA A 937 -44.59 22.87 -11.39
CA ALA A 937 -43.88 23.81 -12.25
C ALA A 937 -44.87 24.66 -13.06
N SER A 938 -44.50 25.92 -13.34
CA SER A 938 -45.26 26.76 -14.26
C SER A 938 -44.98 26.38 -15.72
N HIS A 939 -45.57 27.12 -16.67
CA HIS A 939 -45.37 26.89 -18.11
C HIS A 939 -45.81 25.50 -18.64
N GLY A 940 -46.59 24.74 -17.85
CA GLY A 940 -47.07 23.42 -18.24
C GLY A 940 -45.99 22.34 -18.26
N LEU A 941 -44.86 22.58 -17.59
CA LEU A 941 -43.77 21.63 -17.45
C LEU A 941 -44.11 20.53 -16.43
N ASP A 942 -43.56 19.34 -16.66
CA ASP A 942 -43.60 18.24 -15.70
C ASP A 942 -42.49 18.44 -14.66
N PRO A 943 -42.83 18.60 -13.36
CA PRO A 943 -41.85 18.77 -12.30
C PRO A 943 -41.24 17.45 -11.81
N ALA A 944 -41.74 16.28 -12.24
CA ALA A 944 -41.27 14.99 -11.72
C ALA A 944 -39.74 14.81 -11.80
N PRO A 945 -39.06 15.18 -12.90
CA PRO A 945 -37.60 15.06 -13.00
C PRO A 945 -36.80 16.02 -12.09
N LEU A 946 -37.44 16.81 -11.25
CA LEU A 946 -36.72 17.65 -10.28
C LEU A 946 -36.53 16.93 -8.93
N VAL A 947 -37.19 15.80 -8.70
CA VAL A 947 -37.26 15.13 -7.38
C VAL A 947 -37.36 13.59 -7.48
N ASP A 948 -36.97 12.99 -8.60
CA ASP A 948 -37.09 11.53 -8.82
C ASP A 948 -35.79 10.75 -8.52
N ASP A 949 -34.75 11.46 -8.06
CA ASP A 949 -33.41 10.92 -7.75
C ASP A 949 -32.71 10.29 -8.98
N ASP A 950 -33.10 10.69 -10.19
CA ASP A 950 -32.53 10.22 -11.45
C ASP A 950 -31.63 11.30 -12.10
N PRO A 951 -30.29 11.17 -11.99
CA PRO A 951 -29.36 12.14 -12.57
C PRO A 951 -29.32 12.12 -14.09
N ASP A 952 -29.89 11.09 -14.75
CA ASP A 952 -29.91 10.96 -16.20
C ASP A 952 -31.15 11.65 -16.83
N GLY A 953 -32.10 12.09 -15.99
CA GLY A 953 -33.32 12.79 -16.39
C GLY A 953 -33.15 14.31 -16.49
N GLY A 954 -34.28 15.02 -16.46
CA GLY A 954 -34.33 16.46 -16.23
C GLY A 954 -35.33 17.24 -17.07
N VAL A 955 -35.43 18.54 -16.75
CA VAL A 955 -36.34 19.48 -17.40
C VAL A 955 -35.68 20.84 -17.60
N GLU A 956 -35.95 21.46 -18.76
CA GLU A 956 -35.53 22.83 -19.05
C GLU A 956 -36.54 23.84 -18.49
N LEU A 957 -36.11 24.66 -17.54
CA LEU A 957 -36.88 25.74 -16.95
C LEU A 957 -36.56 27.07 -17.66
N PRO A 958 -37.43 27.60 -18.54
CA PRO A 958 -37.15 28.85 -19.26
C PRO A 958 -37.12 30.04 -18.30
N THR A 959 -36.57 31.17 -18.76
CA THR A 959 -36.57 32.42 -17.98
C THR A 959 -38.00 32.82 -17.58
N GLY A 960 -38.20 33.14 -16.30
CA GLY A 960 -39.51 33.43 -15.71
C GLY A 960 -40.29 32.20 -15.27
N CYS A 961 -39.79 30.98 -15.52
CA CYS A 961 -40.38 29.76 -15.00
C CYS A 961 -40.18 29.67 -13.48
N THR A 962 -41.11 28.97 -12.84
CA THR A 962 -41.15 28.76 -11.38
C THR A 962 -41.37 27.29 -11.09
N ALA A 963 -40.51 26.70 -10.27
CA ALA A 963 -40.75 25.40 -9.63
C ALA A 963 -41.08 25.65 -8.16
N GLU A 964 -42.13 25.01 -7.63
CA GLU A 964 -42.66 25.26 -6.30
C GLU A 964 -42.86 23.94 -5.53
N TRP A 965 -42.25 23.86 -4.35
CA TRP A 965 -42.36 22.78 -3.38
C TRP A 965 -43.31 23.22 -2.27
N ARG A 966 -44.46 22.57 -2.12
CA ARG A 966 -45.41 22.82 -1.04
C ARG A 966 -45.39 21.69 -0.02
N PHE A 967 -45.19 22.04 1.24
CA PHE A 967 -45.11 21.08 2.33
C PHE A 967 -46.47 20.96 3.05
N ASP A 968 -46.80 19.77 3.52
CA ASP A 968 -48.01 19.54 4.32
C ASP A 968 -47.88 20.16 5.73
N THR A 969 -46.65 20.34 6.20
CA THR A 969 -46.34 20.99 7.48
C THR A 969 -45.22 22.01 7.29
N GLN A 970 -45.06 22.95 8.24
CA GLN A 970 -43.95 23.89 8.18
C GLN A 970 -42.62 23.12 8.25
N THR A 971 -41.81 23.28 7.20
CA THR A 971 -40.56 22.54 7.01
C THR A 971 -39.38 23.49 7.11
N ARG A 972 -38.30 23.07 7.77
CA ARG A 972 -37.04 23.81 7.83
C ARG A 972 -36.22 23.53 6.57
N VAL A 973 -35.67 24.57 5.95
CA VAL A 973 -34.75 24.51 4.80
C VAL A 973 -33.52 25.35 5.12
N GLU A 974 -32.33 24.82 4.85
CA GLU A 974 -31.03 25.42 5.21
C GLU A 974 -30.08 25.51 4.01
N ALA A 975 -30.23 24.63 3.04
CA ALA A 975 -29.49 24.64 1.79
C ALA A 975 -30.35 24.06 0.67
N TYR A 976 -29.87 24.15 -0.57
CA TYR A 976 -30.42 23.42 -1.70
C TYR A 976 -29.30 23.00 -2.64
N THR A 977 -29.54 21.95 -3.42
CA THR A 977 -28.65 21.53 -4.50
C THR A 977 -29.36 21.66 -5.83
N LEU A 978 -28.59 21.97 -6.88
CA LEU A 978 -29.05 21.93 -8.25
C LEU A 978 -28.12 21.00 -9.03
N MET A 979 -28.67 19.93 -9.58
CA MET A 979 -27.93 19.10 -10.53
C MET A 979 -28.17 19.61 -11.95
N GLY A 980 -27.09 20.02 -12.61
CA GLY A 980 -27.11 20.52 -13.98
C GLY A 980 -27.48 19.45 -15.02
N GLY A 981 -27.66 19.89 -16.25
CA GLY A 981 -28.00 19.04 -17.38
C GLY A 981 -26.82 18.47 -18.17
N PRO A 982 -27.09 17.92 -19.37
CA PRO A 982 -26.07 17.37 -20.25
C PRO A 982 -25.06 18.41 -20.78
N GLU A 983 -25.36 19.70 -20.61
CA GLU A 983 -24.48 20.81 -20.95
C GLU A 983 -24.21 21.67 -19.69
N PRO A 984 -23.00 22.24 -19.54
CA PRO A 984 -22.70 23.11 -18.41
C PRO A 984 -23.57 24.37 -18.38
N MET A 985 -24.07 24.73 -17.19
CA MET A 985 -24.75 26.01 -16.98
C MET A 985 -23.78 27.16 -17.19
N THR A 986 -24.22 28.22 -17.87
CA THR A 986 -23.39 29.40 -18.15
C THR A 986 -24.13 30.67 -17.74
N GLU A 987 -23.55 31.42 -16.79
CA GLU A 987 -24.06 32.72 -16.36
C GLU A 987 -25.56 32.68 -15.96
N ALA A 988 -25.99 31.61 -15.33
CA ALA A 988 -27.34 31.42 -14.82
C ALA A 988 -27.67 32.39 -13.67
N ALA A 989 -28.95 32.69 -13.49
CA ALA A 989 -29.41 33.42 -12.31
C ALA A 989 -30.81 32.97 -11.89
N TRP A 990 -31.05 32.91 -10.59
CA TRP A 990 -32.35 32.55 -10.02
C TRP A 990 -32.56 33.20 -8.65
N ARG A 991 -33.82 33.20 -8.22
CA ARG A 991 -34.23 33.56 -6.86
C ARG A 991 -34.87 32.36 -6.21
N LEU A 992 -34.58 32.17 -4.93
CA LEU A 992 -35.30 31.26 -4.06
C LEU A 992 -36.19 32.08 -3.14
N GLU A 993 -37.48 31.80 -3.15
CA GLU A 993 -38.49 32.49 -2.36
C GLU A 993 -39.17 31.48 -1.42
N ALA A 994 -39.48 31.90 -0.21
CA ALA A 994 -40.23 31.12 0.77
C ALA A 994 -41.61 31.74 1.02
N LEU A 995 -42.63 30.89 1.17
CA LEU A 995 -43.93 31.30 1.68
C LEU A 995 -43.90 31.24 3.21
N VAL A 996 -43.89 32.41 3.85
CA VAL A 996 -43.90 32.59 5.30
C VAL A 996 -45.08 33.48 5.67
N ASP A 997 -45.95 33.00 6.55
CA ASP A 997 -47.16 33.72 7.01
C ASP A 997 -48.05 34.23 5.86
N GLY A 998 -48.16 33.45 4.78
CA GLY A 998 -48.99 33.76 3.61
C GLY A 998 -48.39 34.76 2.61
N ALA A 999 -47.13 35.20 2.78
CA ALA A 999 -46.43 36.07 1.83
C ALA A 999 -45.13 35.42 1.31
N TRP A 1000 -44.84 35.62 0.02
CA TRP A 1000 -43.57 35.20 -0.56
C TRP A 1000 -42.47 36.19 -0.19
N ALA A 1001 -41.37 35.69 0.35
CA ALA A 1001 -40.17 36.45 0.68
C ALA A 1001 -38.94 35.80 0.04
N GLU A 1002 -38.05 36.60 -0.55
CA GLU A 1002 -36.77 36.11 -1.06
C GLU A 1002 -35.89 35.63 0.10
N ILE A 1003 -35.42 34.39 0.02
CA ILE A 1003 -34.52 33.77 1.00
C ILE A 1003 -33.13 33.49 0.44
N ASP A 1004 -32.98 33.45 -0.88
CA ASP A 1004 -31.68 33.42 -1.55
C ASP A 1004 -31.77 34.01 -2.97
N ARG A 1005 -30.64 34.52 -3.47
CA ARG A 1005 -30.50 35.00 -4.85
C ARG A 1005 -29.11 34.68 -5.35
N ARG A 1006 -29.05 34.06 -6.53
CA ARG A 1006 -27.80 33.71 -7.21
C ARG A 1006 -27.74 34.34 -8.59
N GLU A 1007 -26.59 34.91 -8.92
CA GLU A 1007 -26.35 35.62 -10.17
C GLU A 1007 -24.99 35.24 -10.76
N GLY A 1008 -24.97 34.95 -12.06
CA GLY A 1008 -23.73 34.58 -12.76
C GLY A 1008 -23.19 33.22 -12.36
N GLU A 1009 -24.06 32.28 -11.99
CA GLU A 1009 -23.63 30.93 -11.65
C GLU A 1009 -23.35 30.11 -12.91
N SER A 1010 -22.33 29.27 -12.86
CA SER A 1010 -21.96 28.36 -13.95
C SER A 1010 -21.55 27.02 -13.38
N THR A 1011 -21.66 25.94 -14.14
CA THR A 1011 -21.05 24.65 -13.80
C THR A 1011 -19.77 24.44 -14.61
N ASP A 1012 -18.83 23.67 -14.05
CA ASP A 1012 -17.54 23.41 -14.68
C ASP A 1012 -17.58 22.19 -15.61
N TRP A 1013 -18.56 21.29 -15.39
CA TRP A 1013 -18.79 20.10 -16.20
C TRP A 1013 -20.29 19.78 -16.35
N PRO A 1014 -20.66 18.98 -17.37
CA PRO A 1014 -22.00 18.42 -17.50
C PRO A 1014 -22.43 17.64 -16.25
N GLY A 1015 -23.72 17.73 -15.91
CA GLY A 1015 -24.30 16.98 -14.81
C GLY A 1015 -23.74 17.33 -13.42
N GLN A 1016 -23.07 18.47 -13.26
CA GLN A 1016 -22.52 18.86 -11.96
C GLN A 1016 -23.64 19.13 -10.95
N LEU A 1017 -23.56 18.47 -9.80
CA LEU A 1017 -24.29 18.83 -8.59
C LEU A 1017 -23.64 20.05 -7.94
N ARG A 1018 -24.39 21.15 -7.81
CA ARG A 1018 -23.94 22.38 -7.15
C ARG A 1018 -24.75 22.63 -5.86
N PRO A 1019 -24.09 22.74 -4.69
CA PRO A 1019 -24.75 23.12 -3.46
C PRO A 1019 -24.80 24.64 -3.27
N PHE A 1020 -25.83 25.11 -2.56
CA PHE A 1020 -26.04 26.50 -2.19
C PHE A 1020 -26.59 26.57 -0.76
N VAL A 1021 -25.84 27.14 0.17
CA VAL A 1021 -26.27 27.29 1.58
C VAL A 1021 -26.98 28.63 1.74
N LEU A 1022 -28.07 28.66 2.50
CA LEU A 1022 -28.81 29.88 2.79
C LEU A 1022 -28.08 30.71 3.86
N ASP A 1023 -28.15 32.03 3.75
CA ASP A 1023 -27.59 32.94 4.78
C ASP A 1023 -28.26 32.73 6.14
N ALA A 1024 -29.52 32.29 6.15
CA ALA A 1024 -30.25 31.88 7.34
C ALA A 1024 -31.21 30.73 7.01
N ALA A 1025 -31.37 29.80 7.95
CA ALA A 1025 -32.38 28.77 7.89
C ALA A 1025 -33.78 29.37 7.81
N ALA A 1026 -34.63 28.82 6.93
CA ALA A 1026 -36.01 29.26 6.76
C ALA A 1026 -36.97 28.15 7.20
N THR A 1027 -38.00 28.48 8.00
CA THR A 1027 -39.12 27.59 8.28
C THR A 1027 -40.31 28.02 7.43
N VAL A 1028 -40.75 27.15 6.53
CA VAL A 1028 -41.52 27.56 5.35
C VAL A 1028 -42.71 26.62 5.10
N GLU A 1029 -43.79 27.17 4.55
CA GLU A 1029 -44.93 26.39 4.05
C GLU A 1029 -44.72 25.96 2.59
N ALA A 1030 -43.93 26.73 1.85
CA ALA A 1030 -43.55 26.43 0.48
C ALA A 1030 -42.24 27.12 0.11
N VAL A 1031 -41.50 26.53 -0.83
CA VAL A 1031 -40.34 27.13 -1.49
C VAL A 1031 -40.62 27.26 -2.97
N ARG A 1032 -40.16 28.36 -3.58
CA ARG A 1032 -40.26 28.62 -5.02
C ARG A 1032 -38.90 29.00 -5.59
N LEU A 1033 -38.44 28.25 -6.58
CA LEU A 1033 -37.31 28.59 -7.42
C LEU A 1033 -37.83 29.34 -8.66
N THR A 1034 -37.40 30.59 -8.84
CA THR A 1034 -37.76 31.43 -10.00
C THR A 1034 -36.54 31.68 -10.87
N VAL A 1035 -36.58 31.25 -12.13
CA VAL A 1035 -35.48 31.46 -13.09
C VAL A 1035 -35.43 32.93 -13.51
N ALA A 1036 -34.34 33.61 -13.17
CA ALA A 1036 -34.15 35.03 -13.47
C ALA A 1036 -33.38 35.26 -14.79
N ARG A 1037 -32.44 34.36 -15.14
CA ARG A 1037 -31.66 34.44 -16.38
C ARG A 1037 -31.28 33.04 -16.90
N GLY A 1038 -31.47 32.86 -18.21
CA GLY A 1038 -31.23 31.61 -18.95
C GLY A 1038 -32.47 30.70 -18.98
N PRO A 1039 -32.51 29.66 -19.82
CA PRO A 1039 -33.10 28.42 -19.39
C PRO A 1039 -32.17 27.70 -18.39
N LEU A 1040 -32.72 27.12 -17.32
CA LEU A 1040 -31.98 26.22 -16.43
C LEU A 1040 -32.39 24.79 -16.75
N TRP A 1041 -31.46 23.97 -17.25
CA TRP A 1041 -31.68 22.54 -17.31
C TRP A 1041 -31.31 21.92 -15.96
N LEU A 1042 -32.28 21.30 -15.31
CA LEU A 1042 -32.09 20.67 -14.00
C LEU A 1042 -32.50 19.20 -14.06
N ALA A 1043 -31.61 18.32 -13.61
CA ALA A 1043 -31.85 16.89 -13.47
C ALA A 1043 -32.33 16.50 -12.06
N GLN A 1044 -32.07 17.32 -11.06
CA GLN A 1044 -32.53 17.13 -9.68
C GLN A 1044 -32.40 18.44 -8.90
N VAL A 1045 -33.31 18.67 -7.95
CA VAL A 1045 -33.26 19.75 -6.97
C VAL A 1045 -33.58 19.19 -5.58
N GLU A 1046 -32.61 19.22 -4.68
CA GLU A 1046 -32.86 18.89 -3.27
C GLU A 1046 -33.08 20.17 -2.47
N LEU A 1047 -34.02 20.13 -1.53
CA LEU A 1047 -34.14 21.14 -0.48
C LEU A 1047 -33.62 20.50 0.80
N LEU A 1048 -32.55 21.03 1.37
CA LEU A 1048 -31.80 20.34 2.40
C LEU A 1048 -32.01 20.97 3.78
N ALA A 1049 -32.15 20.10 4.78
CA ALA A 1049 -32.14 20.47 6.19
C ALA A 1049 -31.12 19.64 6.95
N MET A 1050 -30.44 20.24 7.92
CA MET A 1050 -29.42 19.53 8.71
C MET A 1050 -30.08 18.87 9.92
N ARG A 1051 -30.29 17.55 9.86
CA ARG A 1051 -30.98 16.76 10.90
C ARG A 1051 -30.00 15.81 11.61
N GLY A 1052 -30.21 15.57 12.90
CA GLY A 1052 -29.59 14.44 13.61
C GLY A 1052 -30.24 13.12 13.23
N LEU A 1053 -29.57 11.99 13.48
CA LEU A 1053 -30.10 10.64 13.26
C LEU A 1053 -31.35 10.30 14.07
#